data_AF-L1LAN6-F1
#
_entry.id   AF-L1LAN6-F1
#
_cell.length_a   1.000
_cell.length_b   1.000
_cell.length_c   1.000
_cell.angle_alpha   90.00
_cell.angle_beta   90.00
_cell.angle_gamma   90.00
#
_symmetry.space_group_name_H-M   'P 1'
#
loop_
_entity.id
_entity.type
_entity.pdbx_description
1 polymer ?
#
loop_
_entity_poly.entity_id
_entity_poly.type
_entity_poly.pdbx_seq_one_letter_code
_entity_poly.pdbx_strand_id
1 'polypeptide(L)'
;MVNVDLDIGPAKRNISQSESIKGTFESNGPSGYTKYVYKKSNSGTFTLSRLSYGGKKFTLIVTTSIHDVSKVVVYFKQVEGTLLAIHVSTNVKQYYYTNYNTSTSINEYSWFDEFITVCGKVLDESTEIKEILENIDKNTRLYYYRLSSGIKGNLWRSNDIVFNLTKNPKNNYSSELTDVAISPKQVETAIAGYNKVKHEIASEPFFVRKIELSSGDIQLGNEVPNVPIREFNAYYSTSDSGYSNPLLVLLDVKQQEDVDQYKYIPNKYLLSKTEDTKNWDIRRIDGSLGDKELRKVLENIVVNQRLIVEKLEENVQKKLTDISKDLIIYITRDFSVDNKNVGSYDSEGKTVYYKKYTGNGYTRIKHCYTFFSFTVREINFDDNHSISGNLPSSNNTVYSLSSYSTAISNGNSGNPLLLYLYYGEKDHWLKRQCADITWKEHNDNSTPTSDVDSEKINKLLEELKIPNVQINISQNGQYQPTGNTLQFSVNGSEYPPGSGFWKFEHAMSTLKQPFTVKSVMHGTILLNGIELTDLLEKVTAYYYGGNPSDEKKLLFVELLRKDGQNKHVYYSRPLVTGYSWTMEERSTKLDEVKLKQMLDALKTAHFPESPTTTIVGSSIGSGLGGAGLGALTMWKGPAILARLITRL
;
A
#
# COMPACT_ATOMS: atom_id res chain seq x y z
N MET A 1 37.28 36.67 -0.71
CA MET A 1 36.87 35.26 -0.66
C MET A 1 36.57 34.85 -2.10
N VAL A 2 37.06 33.69 -2.57
CA VAL A 2 36.93 33.31 -3.99
C VAL A 2 35.62 32.59 -4.23
N ASN A 3 34.90 33.02 -5.27
CA ASN A 3 33.67 32.39 -5.75
C ASN A 3 34.02 31.20 -6.65
N VAL A 4 33.45 30.04 -6.34
CA VAL A 4 33.71 28.77 -7.02
C VAL A 4 32.41 28.29 -7.65
N ASP A 5 32.46 28.08 -8.97
CA ASP A 5 31.46 27.36 -9.73
C ASP A 5 31.91 25.89 -9.85
N LEU A 6 31.29 25.01 -9.07
CA LEU A 6 31.74 23.63 -8.90
C LEU A 6 30.92 22.65 -9.74
N ASP A 7 31.59 21.94 -10.67
CA ASP A 7 31.00 20.86 -11.44
C ASP A 7 31.25 19.51 -10.75
N ILE A 8 30.18 18.87 -10.30
CA ILE A 8 30.21 17.59 -9.60
C ILE A 8 29.96 16.39 -10.54
N GLY A 9 29.92 16.62 -11.85
CA GLY A 9 29.70 15.60 -12.86
C GLY A 9 30.87 14.61 -12.99
N PRO A 10 30.62 13.38 -13.48
CA PRO A 10 31.64 12.33 -13.60
C PRO A 10 32.93 12.74 -14.31
N ALA A 11 32.82 13.51 -15.40
CA ALA A 11 33.96 13.96 -16.20
C ALA A 11 34.88 14.95 -15.47
N LYS A 12 34.42 15.58 -14.39
CA LYS A 12 35.20 16.54 -13.58
C LYS A 12 35.71 15.95 -12.28
N ARG A 13 35.43 14.68 -12.02
CA ARG A 13 36.03 13.92 -10.90
C ARG A 13 37.52 13.78 -11.16
N ASN A 14 38.33 13.90 -10.12
CA ASN A 14 39.79 13.84 -10.17
C ASN A 14 40.50 14.92 -11.02
N ILE A 15 39.76 15.85 -11.65
CA ILE A 15 40.32 16.98 -12.38
C ILE A 15 40.29 18.21 -11.46
N SER A 16 41.39 18.95 -11.39
CA SER A 16 41.42 20.21 -10.66
C SER A 16 40.53 21.23 -11.37
N GLN A 17 39.61 21.82 -10.63
CA GLN A 17 38.76 22.91 -11.06
C GLN A 17 39.33 24.24 -10.54
N SER A 18 38.57 25.32 -10.64
CA SER A 18 38.95 26.62 -10.09
C SER A 18 39.43 26.49 -8.63
N GLU A 19 40.42 27.30 -8.25
CA GLU A 19 40.94 27.36 -6.87
C GLU A 19 41.56 26.05 -6.35
N SER A 20 42.10 25.23 -7.25
CA SER A 20 42.73 23.95 -6.90
C SER A 20 41.79 23.02 -6.13
N ILE A 21 40.48 23.12 -6.41
CA ILE A 21 39.46 22.22 -5.87
C ILE A 21 39.36 21.00 -6.77
N LYS A 22 39.53 19.81 -6.18
CA LYS A 22 39.50 18.54 -6.90
C LYS A 22 38.58 17.56 -6.18
N GLY A 23 37.66 16.94 -6.92
CA GLY A 23 36.86 15.84 -6.41
C GLY A 23 37.72 14.59 -6.27
N THR A 24 37.95 14.13 -5.04
CA THR A 24 38.78 12.96 -4.74
C THR A 24 37.89 11.81 -4.27
N PHE A 25 38.08 10.62 -4.85
CA PHE A 25 37.41 9.41 -4.40
C PHE A 25 37.85 9.04 -2.98
N GLU A 26 36.91 8.73 -2.11
CA GLU A 26 37.19 8.23 -0.76
C GLU A 26 36.57 6.84 -0.57
N SER A 27 37.41 5.85 -0.25
CA SER A 27 36.99 4.44 -0.08
C SER A 27 36.26 4.17 1.23
N ASN A 28 36.31 5.10 2.19
CA ASN A 28 35.64 5.01 3.49
C ASN A 28 34.18 5.51 3.46
N GLY A 29 33.57 5.62 2.28
CA GLY A 29 32.16 5.98 2.15
C GLY A 29 31.21 4.90 2.67
N PRO A 30 29.91 5.22 2.81
CA PRO A 30 28.89 4.24 3.18
C PRO A 30 28.90 3.04 2.23
N SER A 31 28.88 1.82 2.78
CA SER A 31 28.93 0.57 2.00
C SER A 31 27.86 0.54 0.90
N GLY A 32 28.24 0.18 -0.34
CA GLY A 32 27.34 0.16 -1.51
C GLY A 32 27.26 1.48 -2.28
N TYR A 33 27.91 2.53 -1.78
CA TYR A 33 27.89 3.87 -2.37
C TYR A 33 29.31 4.38 -2.63
N THR A 34 29.44 5.15 -3.71
CA THR A 34 30.68 5.82 -4.09
C THR A 34 30.65 7.25 -3.57
N LYS A 35 31.71 7.65 -2.87
CA LYS A 35 31.87 8.98 -2.26
C LYS A 35 32.97 9.76 -2.98
N TYR A 36 32.69 11.01 -3.33
CA TYR A 36 33.71 11.97 -3.76
C TYR A 36 33.68 13.21 -2.87
N VAL A 37 34.86 13.70 -2.49
CA VAL A 37 35.03 14.91 -1.68
C VAL A 37 35.76 15.98 -2.48
N TYR A 38 35.13 17.14 -2.62
CA TYR A 38 35.66 18.34 -3.25
C TYR A 38 36.05 19.32 -2.15
N LYS A 39 37.35 19.59 -2.02
CA LYS A 39 37.92 20.56 -1.08
C LYS A 39 39.14 21.23 -1.71
N LYS A 40 39.55 22.38 -1.17
CA LYS A 40 40.80 23.04 -1.60
C LYS A 40 42.01 22.16 -1.28
N SER A 41 42.97 22.12 -2.19
CA SER A 41 44.22 21.36 -2.02
C SER A 41 45.08 21.92 -0.88
N ASN A 42 45.11 23.24 -0.73
CA ASN A 42 45.73 23.93 0.38
C ASN A 42 44.61 24.27 1.37
N SER A 43 44.73 23.87 2.63
CA SER A 43 43.72 24.06 3.68
C SER A 43 43.04 25.44 3.61
N GLY A 44 41.73 25.49 3.80
CA GLY A 44 40.96 26.74 3.77
C GLY A 44 39.52 26.54 3.31
N THR A 45 38.76 27.63 3.32
CA THR A 45 37.38 27.67 2.85
C THR A 45 37.24 28.37 1.49
N PHE A 46 36.07 28.25 0.87
CA PHE A 46 35.71 28.96 -0.35
C PHE A 46 34.23 29.38 -0.32
N THR A 47 33.85 30.28 -1.24
CA THR A 47 32.44 30.61 -1.47
C THR A 47 31.92 29.77 -2.63
N LEU A 48 30.94 28.92 -2.38
CA LEU A 48 30.27 28.15 -3.43
C LEU A 48 29.18 29.02 -4.06
N SER A 49 29.46 29.55 -5.25
CA SER A 49 28.50 30.38 -6.00
C SER A 49 27.54 29.55 -6.84
N ARG A 50 27.93 28.33 -7.22
CA ARG A 50 27.16 27.50 -8.15
C ARG A 50 27.52 26.02 -8.06
N LEU A 51 26.51 25.16 -8.25
CA LEU A 51 26.69 23.74 -8.55
C LEU A 51 26.26 23.43 -9.99
N SER A 52 27.05 22.61 -10.69
CA SER A 52 26.75 22.10 -12.02
C SER A 52 27.01 20.60 -12.13
N TYR A 53 26.46 19.97 -13.16
CA TYR A 53 26.64 18.56 -13.47
C TYR A 53 26.86 18.37 -14.97
N GLY A 54 28.07 17.96 -15.35
CA GLY A 54 28.41 17.77 -16.76
C GLY A 54 28.43 19.09 -17.54
N GLY A 55 28.96 20.15 -16.92
CA GLY A 55 29.03 21.50 -17.46
C GLY A 55 27.73 22.29 -17.36
N LYS A 56 26.61 21.66 -17.01
CA LYS A 56 25.30 22.31 -16.95
C LYS A 56 24.92 22.72 -15.52
N LYS A 57 24.54 23.98 -15.33
CA LYS A 57 24.14 24.52 -14.03
C LYS A 57 22.84 23.86 -13.54
N PHE A 58 22.78 23.49 -12.26
CA PHE A 58 21.50 23.15 -11.64
C PHE A 58 20.65 24.42 -11.49
N THR A 59 19.48 24.43 -12.11
CA THR A 59 18.54 25.55 -12.05
C THR A 59 17.71 25.55 -10.77
N LEU A 60 17.47 24.37 -10.20
CA LEU A 60 16.60 24.17 -9.04
C LEU A 60 17.33 24.01 -7.70
N ILE A 61 18.66 23.99 -7.70
CA ILE A 61 19.42 24.14 -6.45
C ILE A 61 19.67 25.62 -6.25
N VAL A 62 18.97 26.21 -5.27
CA VAL A 62 19.15 27.61 -4.90
C VAL A 62 20.43 27.75 -4.10
N THR A 63 21.57 27.79 -4.78
CA THR A 63 22.83 28.21 -4.14
C THR A 63 22.88 29.73 -4.12
N THR A 64 22.16 30.38 -3.20
CA THR A 64 22.65 31.69 -2.73
C THR A 64 24.09 31.46 -2.27
N SER A 65 25.04 32.30 -2.70
CA SER A 65 26.48 32.10 -2.43
C SER A 65 26.73 31.56 -1.02
N ILE A 66 27.14 30.29 -0.93
CA ILE A 66 27.36 29.64 0.37
C ILE A 66 28.78 29.99 0.78
N HIS A 67 28.93 30.80 1.83
CA HIS A 67 30.22 31.22 2.34
C HIS A 67 30.85 30.16 3.24
N ASP A 68 32.16 30.26 3.44
CA ASP A 68 32.94 29.41 4.34
C ASP A 68 32.74 27.89 4.13
N VAL A 69 32.59 27.47 2.87
CA VAL A 69 32.50 26.06 2.52
C VAL A 69 33.85 25.40 2.73
N SER A 70 33.89 24.40 3.59
CA SER A 70 35.09 23.60 3.89
C SER A 70 35.23 22.43 2.92
N LYS A 71 34.11 21.79 2.55
CA LYS A 71 34.05 20.70 1.55
C LYS A 71 32.65 20.54 0.96
N VAL A 72 32.60 19.98 -0.25
CA VAL A 72 31.40 19.42 -0.87
C VAL A 72 31.60 17.93 -1.05
N VAL A 73 30.69 17.12 -0.52
CA VAL A 73 30.69 15.66 -0.64
C VAL A 73 29.53 15.25 -1.54
N VAL A 74 29.76 14.28 -2.42
CA VAL A 74 28.70 13.73 -3.28
C VAL A 74 28.69 12.22 -3.18
N TYR A 75 27.48 11.67 -3.18
CA TYR A 75 27.23 10.24 -3.02
C TYR A 75 26.54 9.70 -4.26
N PHE A 76 27.10 8.63 -4.82
CA PHE A 76 26.58 7.94 -6.00
C PHE A 76 26.28 6.48 -5.70
N LYS A 77 25.31 5.89 -6.38
CA LYS A 77 25.13 4.44 -6.42
C LYS A 77 26.31 3.79 -7.14
N GLN A 78 26.89 2.72 -6.57
CA GLN A 78 28.15 2.16 -7.05
C GLN A 78 28.07 1.56 -8.47
N VAL A 79 26.97 0.86 -8.80
CA VAL A 79 26.83 0.14 -10.09
C VAL A 79 26.41 1.06 -11.23
N GLU A 80 25.47 1.97 -10.97
CA GLU A 80 24.83 2.79 -12.01
C GLU A 80 25.45 4.20 -12.11
N GLY A 81 26.22 4.63 -11.11
CA GLY A 81 26.77 5.99 -11.05
C GLY A 81 25.71 7.08 -10.83
N THR A 82 24.48 6.72 -10.44
CA THR A 82 23.36 7.62 -10.17
C THR A 82 23.66 8.52 -8.98
N LEU A 83 23.52 9.85 -9.14
CA LEU A 83 23.71 10.83 -8.06
C LEU A 83 22.54 10.73 -7.08
N LEU A 84 22.85 10.48 -5.80
CA LEU A 84 21.84 10.32 -4.75
C LEU A 84 21.76 11.55 -3.85
N ALA A 85 22.91 12.03 -3.38
CA ALA A 85 22.96 13.16 -2.44
C ALA A 85 24.22 14.01 -2.61
N ILE A 86 24.11 15.28 -2.22
CA ILE A 86 25.17 16.28 -2.15
C ILE A 86 25.18 16.83 -0.72
N HIS A 87 26.33 16.87 -0.06
CA HIS A 87 26.52 17.48 1.25
C HIS A 87 27.51 18.65 1.12
N VAL A 88 27.05 19.87 1.37
CA VAL A 88 27.88 21.07 1.43
C VAL A 88 28.14 21.40 2.90
N SER A 89 29.39 21.28 3.31
CA SER A 89 29.82 21.50 4.69
C SER A 89 30.40 22.90 4.87
N THR A 90 29.90 23.63 5.85
CA THR A 90 30.48 24.91 6.32
C THR A 90 30.86 24.78 7.79
N ASN A 91 31.45 25.83 8.35
CA ASN A 91 31.77 25.89 9.77
C ASN A 91 30.54 26.03 10.69
N VAL A 92 29.40 26.47 10.14
CA VAL A 92 28.20 26.82 10.94
C VAL A 92 27.00 25.95 10.58
N LYS A 93 26.84 25.62 9.30
CA LYS A 93 25.69 24.87 8.76
C LYS A 93 26.16 23.72 7.87
N GLN A 94 25.40 22.64 7.86
CA GLN A 94 25.58 21.54 6.91
C GLN A 94 24.36 21.51 6.00
N TYR A 95 24.56 21.63 4.69
CA TYR A 95 23.48 21.57 3.70
C TYR A 95 23.51 20.21 3.00
N TYR A 96 22.35 19.60 2.81
CA TYR A 96 22.15 18.32 2.16
C TYR A 96 21.14 18.50 1.04
N TYR A 97 21.48 18.06 -0.16
CA TYR A 97 20.59 18.05 -1.32
C TYR A 97 20.41 16.61 -1.74
N THR A 98 19.18 16.11 -1.74
CA THR A 98 18.87 14.72 -2.10
C THR A 98 18.11 14.68 -3.41
N ASN A 99 18.49 13.77 -4.32
CA ASN A 99 17.89 13.67 -5.64
C ASN A 99 16.40 13.31 -5.52
N TYR A 100 15.53 14.16 -6.09
CA TYR A 100 14.07 14.00 -6.00
C TYR A 100 13.55 12.85 -6.88
N ASN A 101 14.31 12.42 -7.90
CA ASN A 101 13.93 11.30 -8.76
C ASN A 101 15.16 10.62 -9.37
N THR A 102 15.59 9.51 -8.77
CA THR A 102 16.73 8.72 -9.26
C THR A 102 16.40 7.85 -10.48
N SER A 103 15.12 7.71 -10.85
CA SER A 103 14.73 6.98 -12.07
C SER A 103 14.98 7.78 -13.36
N THR A 104 15.32 9.06 -13.24
CA THR A 104 15.67 9.93 -14.37
C THR A 104 17.13 10.33 -14.32
N SER A 105 17.78 10.39 -15.48
CA SER A 105 19.15 10.89 -15.58
C SER A 105 19.26 12.34 -15.12
N ILE A 106 20.38 12.67 -14.45
CA ILE A 106 20.63 14.04 -13.98
C ILE A 106 20.84 15.00 -15.16
N ASN A 107 20.18 16.16 -15.08
CA ASN A 107 20.30 17.26 -16.02
C ASN A 107 20.14 18.62 -15.30
N GLU A 108 20.18 19.73 -16.04
CA GLU A 108 20.06 21.10 -15.53
C GLU A 108 18.74 21.40 -14.80
N TYR A 109 17.68 20.63 -15.07
CA TYR A 109 16.35 20.72 -14.48
C TYR A 109 16.08 19.65 -13.41
N SER A 110 17.09 18.84 -13.06
CA SER A 110 16.95 17.89 -11.96
C SER A 110 16.68 18.61 -10.65
N TRP A 111 15.68 18.11 -9.92
CA TRP A 111 15.25 18.68 -8.66
C TRP A 111 15.88 17.92 -7.48
N PHE A 112 16.23 18.67 -6.44
CA PHE A 112 16.74 18.16 -5.19
C PHE A 112 15.90 18.68 -4.01
N ASP A 113 15.61 17.81 -3.05
CA ASP A 113 15.12 18.25 -1.74
C ASP A 113 16.32 18.79 -0.93
N GLU A 114 16.22 20.02 -0.45
CA GLU A 114 17.22 20.68 0.38
C GLU A 114 16.92 20.52 1.87
N PHE A 115 17.96 20.15 2.62
CA PHE A 115 17.95 20.07 4.07
C PHE A 115 19.18 20.75 4.68
N ILE A 116 19.05 21.26 5.90
CA ILE A 116 20.10 21.69 6.81
C ILE A 116 20.03 20.86 8.08
N THR A 117 21.13 20.77 8.82
CA THR A 117 21.13 20.11 10.13
C THR A 117 21.01 21.05 11.30
N VAL A 118 20.38 20.53 12.37
CA VAL A 118 20.25 21.20 13.66
C VAL A 118 21.62 21.57 14.22
N CYS A 119 21.77 22.85 14.59
CA CYS A 119 22.99 23.38 15.20
C CYS A 119 24.27 23.04 14.40
N GLY A 120 24.18 22.87 13.07
CA GLY A 120 25.32 22.54 12.22
C GLY A 120 25.90 21.14 12.46
N LYS A 121 25.17 20.24 13.13
CA LYS A 121 25.60 18.86 13.40
C LYS A 121 25.91 18.14 12.08
N VAL A 122 27.10 17.59 11.93
CA VAL A 122 27.42 16.70 10.81
C VAL A 122 26.73 15.37 11.03
N LEU A 123 26.01 14.87 10.02
CA LEU A 123 25.41 13.54 10.08
C LEU A 123 26.48 12.45 10.04
N ASP A 124 26.32 11.42 10.84
CA ASP A 124 27.21 10.26 10.86
C ASP A 124 27.15 9.53 9.51
N GLU A 125 28.31 9.34 8.87
CA GLU A 125 28.35 8.74 7.53
C GLU A 125 27.95 7.25 7.56
N SER A 126 28.29 6.53 8.63
CA SER A 126 28.10 5.08 8.71
C SER A 126 26.66 4.66 9.00
N THR A 127 25.90 5.53 9.66
CA THR A 127 24.52 5.28 10.10
C THR A 127 23.54 6.25 9.43
N GLU A 128 23.62 7.55 9.73
CA GLU A 128 22.62 8.54 9.32
C GLU A 128 22.62 8.80 7.81
N ILE A 129 23.79 9.05 7.20
CA ILE A 129 23.89 9.21 5.74
C ILE A 129 23.55 7.92 5.01
N LYS A 130 24.03 6.78 5.52
CA LYS A 130 23.72 5.48 4.93
C LYS A 130 22.21 5.23 4.87
N GLU A 131 21.48 5.52 5.94
CA GLU A 131 20.03 5.38 5.99
C GLU A 131 19.34 6.28 4.94
N ILE A 132 19.78 7.54 4.80
CA ILE A 132 19.27 8.47 3.78
C ILE A 132 19.53 7.92 2.36
N LEU A 133 20.73 7.41 2.09
CA LEU A 133 21.08 6.86 0.77
C LEU A 133 20.28 5.59 0.44
N GLU A 134 20.15 4.67 1.41
CA GLU A 134 19.33 3.46 1.26
C GLU A 134 17.86 3.79 1.04
N ASN A 135 17.36 4.82 1.73
CA ASN A 135 16.02 5.33 1.50
C ASN A 135 15.82 5.82 0.06
N ILE A 136 16.76 6.64 -0.45
CA ILE A 136 16.70 7.17 -1.81
C ILE A 136 16.83 6.07 -2.86
N ASP A 137 17.78 5.13 -2.69
CA ASP A 137 18.00 4.04 -3.64
C ASP A 137 16.79 3.09 -3.71
N LYS A 138 16.27 2.68 -2.54
CA LYS A 138 15.10 1.77 -2.44
C LYS A 138 13.81 2.38 -3.00
N ASN A 139 13.63 3.70 -2.84
CA ASN A 139 12.37 4.38 -3.08
C ASN A 139 12.39 5.38 -4.23
N THR A 140 13.50 5.44 -4.95
CA THR A 140 13.83 6.38 -6.04
C THR A 140 13.87 7.86 -5.67
N ARG A 141 13.75 8.19 -4.37
CA ARG A 141 13.72 9.54 -3.79
C ARG A 141 13.74 9.45 -2.27
N LEU A 142 14.00 10.56 -1.60
CA LEU A 142 13.88 10.63 -0.14
C LEU A 142 12.39 10.65 0.27
N TYR A 143 11.97 9.64 1.04
CA TYR A 143 10.72 9.66 1.78
C TYR A 143 11.01 9.93 3.25
N TYR A 144 10.88 11.20 3.64
CA TYR A 144 11.16 11.67 5.00
C TYR A 144 10.44 10.87 6.10
N TYR A 145 9.20 10.43 5.87
CA TYR A 145 8.44 9.63 6.85
C TYR A 145 9.04 8.23 7.10
N ARG A 146 9.87 7.72 6.19
CA ARG A 146 10.56 6.42 6.31
C ARG A 146 11.92 6.53 7.01
N LEU A 147 12.38 7.74 7.36
CA LEU A 147 13.60 7.93 8.15
C LEU A 147 13.33 7.65 9.63
N SER A 148 14.35 7.24 10.36
CA SER A 148 14.35 7.07 11.80
C SER A 148 14.07 8.40 12.51
N SER A 149 13.43 8.34 13.69
CA SER A 149 13.10 9.53 14.48
C SER A 149 14.33 10.40 14.78
N GLY A 150 15.49 9.78 15.02
CA GLY A 150 16.76 10.48 15.23
C GLY A 150 17.18 11.32 14.02
N ILE A 151 17.12 10.77 12.80
CA ILE A 151 17.46 11.52 11.58
C ILE A 151 16.39 12.57 11.28
N LYS A 152 15.10 12.25 11.44
CA LYS A 152 14.00 13.20 11.23
C LYS A 152 14.21 14.45 12.09
N GLY A 153 14.57 14.28 13.37
CA GLY A 153 14.89 15.38 14.27
C GLY A 153 16.10 16.21 13.85
N ASN A 154 17.06 15.60 13.14
CA ASN A 154 18.29 16.26 12.68
C ASN A 154 18.15 16.99 11.33
N LEU A 155 17.14 16.66 10.51
CA LEU A 155 16.98 17.19 9.15
C LEU A 155 15.87 18.25 9.08
N TRP A 156 16.25 19.49 8.82
CA TRP A 156 15.37 20.63 8.59
C TRP A 156 15.47 21.12 7.16
N ARG A 157 14.46 21.74 6.58
CA ARG A 157 14.56 22.44 5.28
C ARG A 157 15.11 23.84 5.49
N SER A 158 15.69 24.42 4.45
CA SER A 158 16.14 25.82 4.45
C SER A 158 15.03 26.81 4.79
N ASN A 159 13.78 26.49 4.45
CA ASN A 159 12.57 27.28 4.78
C ASN A 159 11.71 26.65 5.88
N ASP A 160 12.28 25.80 6.75
CA ASP A 160 11.60 25.37 7.97
C ASP A 160 11.53 26.54 8.97
N ILE A 161 10.37 26.74 9.59
CA ILE A 161 10.09 27.90 10.43
C ILE A 161 9.67 27.46 11.83
N VAL A 162 10.24 28.15 12.83
CA VAL A 162 9.73 28.16 14.20
C VAL A 162 8.96 29.44 14.42
N PHE A 163 7.65 29.31 14.62
CA PHE A 163 6.80 30.44 14.91
C PHE A 163 6.76 30.69 16.40
N ASN A 164 7.35 31.80 16.85
CA ASN A 164 7.27 32.20 18.24
C ASN A 164 6.07 33.13 18.45
N LEU A 165 4.97 32.59 19.00
CA LEU A 165 3.74 33.36 19.23
C LEU A 165 3.79 34.23 20.49
N THR A 166 4.90 34.24 21.24
CA THR A 166 5.13 35.22 22.31
C THR A 166 5.55 36.59 21.75
N LYS A 167 5.87 36.67 20.45
CA LYS A 167 6.23 37.91 19.78
C LYS A 167 4.97 38.64 19.32
N ASN A 168 4.73 39.80 19.92
CA ASN A 168 3.59 40.65 19.58
C ASN A 168 3.70 41.23 18.15
N PRO A 169 2.59 41.76 17.58
CA PRO A 169 2.57 42.38 16.25
C PRO A 169 3.47 43.59 16.00
N LYS A 170 4.27 44.02 17.00
CA LYS A 170 5.19 45.15 16.89
C LYS A 170 6.64 44.70 16.77
N ASN A 171 6.92 43.41 16.97
CA ASN A 171 8.26 42.87 17.10
C ASN A 171 8.52 41.82 16.01
N ASN A 172 9.28 42.20 14.98
CA ASN A 172 9.84 41.23 14.04
C ASN A 172 10.82 40.31 14.78
N TYR A 173 10.93 39.08 14.30
CA TYR A 173 11.91 38.11 14.79
C TYR A 173 12.40 37.23 13.66
N SER A 174 13.53 36.57 13.86
CA SER A 174 13.99 35.52 12.95
C SER A 174 13.62 34.16 13.51
N SER A 175 13.23 33.23 12.63
CA SER A 175 13.14 31.81 12.96
C SER A 175 14.46 31.38 13.59
N GLU A 176 14.42 30.82 14.80
CA GLU A 176 15.61 30.38 15.53
C GLU A 176 16.43 29.31 14.78
N LEU A 177 15.82 28.65 13.79
CA LEU A 177 16.45 27.55 13.05
C LEU A 177 17.08 27.96 11.73
N THR A 178 16.43 28.89 11.02
CA THR A 178 16.72 29.19 9.61
C THR A 178 17.08 30.65 9.37
N ASP A 179 17.07 31.48 10.42
CA ASP A 179 17.27 32.93 10.36
C ASP A 179 16.23 33.68 9.51
N VAL A 180 15.24 32.97 8.96
CA VAL A 180 14.18 33.54 8.13
C VAL A 180 13.42 34.58 8.93
N ALA A 181 13.41 35.81 8.42
CA ALA A 181 12.73 36.93 9.04
C ALA A 181 11.21 36.74 8.98
N ILE A 182 10.55 36.96 10.12
CA ILE A 182 9.11 36.85 10.31
C ILE A 182 8.62 38.20 10.86
N SER A 183 7.57 38.74 10.24
CA SER A 183 6.95 39.99 10.63
C SER A 183 5.49 39.74 11.05
N PRO A 184 5.23 39.60 12.35
CA PRO A 184 3.87 39.49 12.85
C PRO A 184 3.15 40.82 12.66
N LYS A 185 1.99 40.80 12.01
CA LYS A 185 1.16 41.99 11.78
C LYS A 185 -0.26 41.73 12.26
N GLN A 186 -0.79 42.65 13.04
CA GLN A 186 -2.21 42.66 13.37
C GLN A 186 -2.94 43.04 12.10
N VAL A 187 -3.80 42.14 11.63
CA VAL A 187 -4.62 42.35 10.44
C VAL A 187 -6.02 42.69 10.92
N GLU A 188 -6.61 43.71 10.30
CA GLU A 188 -8.02 44.04 10.55
C GLU A 188 -8.88 42.81 10.26
N THR A 189 -9.78 42.49 11.19
CA THR A 189 -10.69 41.35 11.09
C THR A 189 -12.10 41.82 11.38
N ALA A 190 -13.07 41.35 10.59
CA ALA A 190 -14.48 41.65 10.81
C ALA A 190 -15.08 40.86 12.00
N ILE A 191 -14.30 39.98 12.62
CA ILE A 191 -14.71 39.12 13.72
C ILE A 191 -14.62 39.90 15.04
N ALA A 192 -15.70 40.58 15.41
CA ALA A 192 -15.80 41.35 16.66
C ALA A 192 -15.39 40.52 17.89
N GLY A 193 -14.56 41.12 18.76
CA GLY A 193 -14.06 40.47 19.99
C GLY A 193 -12.76 39.67 19.82
N TYR A 194 -12.21 39.59 18.60
CA TYR A 194 -11.00 38.83 18.33
C TYR A 194 -9.99 39.63 17.50
N ASN A 195 -8.70 39.41 17.78
CA ASN A 195 -7.58 39.92 16.99
C ASN A 195 -7.05 38.82 16.08
N LYS A 196 -6.77 39.14 14.82
CA LYS A 196 -6.05 38.28 13.87
C LYS A 196 -4.62 38.78 13.72
N VAL A 197 -3.65 37.90 13.89
CA VAL A 197 -2.22 38.20 13.66
C VAL A 197 -1.73 37.31 12.51
N LYS A 198 -1.29 37.93 11.41
CA LYS A 198 -0.65 37.25 10.28
C LYS A 198 0.86 37.30 10.49
N HIS A 199 1.52 36.14 10.49
CA HIS A 199 2.98 36.08 10.55
C HIS A 199 3.51 36.06 9.12
N GLU A 200 3.88 37.24 8.59
CA GLU A 200 4.39 37.37 7.23
C GLU A 200 5.84 36.89 7.13
N ILE A 201 6.14 36.18 6.04
CA ILE A 201 7.44 35.59 5.76
C ILE A 201 7.89 36.07 4.38
N ALA A 202 9.17 36.43 4.25
CA ALA A 202 9.71 36.95 2.99
C ALA A 202 9.82 35.88 1.89
N SER A 203 9.89 34.59 2.25
CA SER A 203 10.00 33.46 1.34
C SER A 203 8.77 32.54 1.44
N GLU A 204 8.12 32.32 0.31
CA GLU A 204 7.03 31.35 0.17
C GLU A 204 7.33 30.31 -0.93
N PRO A 205 7.01 29.02 -0.71
CA PRO A 205 6.43 28.47 0.51
C PRO A 205 7.44 28.32 1.65
N PHE A 206 6.91 28.20 2.86
CA PHE A 206 7.65 27.80 4.06
C PHE A 206 7.05 26.54 4.66
N PHE A 207 7.72 25.97 5.66
CA PHE A 207 7.27 24.75 6.34
C PHE A 207 7.23 25.01 7.85
N VAL A 208 6.13 24.68 8.50
CA VAL A 208 5.99 24.88 9.96
C VAL A 208 6.62 23.68 10.65
N ARG A 209 7.62 23.91 11.51
CA ARG A 209 8.23 22.84 12.32
C ARG A 209 7.85 22.88 13.77
N LYS A 210 7.70 24.08 14.31
CA LYS A 210 7.44 24.30 15.72
C LYS A 210 6.65 25.59 15.87
N ILE A 211 5.78 25.61 16.86
CA ILE A 211 5.07 26.82 17.28
C ILE A 211 5.34 26.97 18.78
N GLU A 212 6.03 28.03 19.17
CA GLU A 212 6.39 28.31 20.57
C GLU A 212 5.33 29.19 21.21
N LEU A 213 4.89 28.81 22.41
CA LEU A 213 3.99 29.60 23.26
C LEU A 213 4.68 29.94 24.57
N SER A 214 4.09 30.89 25.30
CA SER A 214 4.50 31.20 26.68
C SER A 214 4.32 30.01 27.63
N SER A 215 3.35 29.12 27.34
CA SER A 215 3.06 27.90 28.10
C SER A 215 3.88 26.68 27.69
N GLY A 216 4.77 26.82 26.70
CA GLY A 216 5.55 25.74 26.10
C GLY A 216 5.27 25.56 24.61
N ASP A 217 5.97 24.62 23.99
CA ASP A 217 5.88 24.40 22.54
C ASP A 217 4.64 23.58 22.18
N ILE A 218 3.94 23.97 21.13
CA ILE A 218 2.91 23.13 20.52
C ILE A 218 3.62 21.91 19.92
N GLN A 219 3.36 20.73 20.50
CA GLN A 219 3.85 19.47 19.95
C GLN A 219 3.03 19.14 18.70
N LEU A 220 3.60 19.52 17.57
CA LEU A 220 3.07 19.31 16.24
C LEU A 220 3.13 17.83 15.79
N GLY A 221 3.80 16.98 16.58
CA GLY A 221 3.99 15.55 16.31
C GLY A 221 4.74 15.29 15.00
N ASN A 222 4.70 14.04 14.54
CA ASN A 222 5.04 13.70 13.15
C ASN A 222 3.94 14.12 12.16
N GLU A 223 2.84 14.67 12.67
CA GLU A 223 1.58 14.92 11.95
C GLU A 223 1.53 16.29 11.30
N VAL A 224 2.32 17.27 11.78
CA VAL A 224 2.33 18.57 11.13
C VAL A 224 2.93 18.49 9.75
N PRO A 225 2.32 19.23 8.81
CA PRO A 225 2.62 19.15 7.42
C PRO A 225 4.11 19.35 7.16
N ASN A 226 4.75 18.26 6.75
CA ASN A 226 5.72 18.32 5.68
C ASN A 226 5.02 18.72 4.36
N VAL A 227 4.29 19.84 4.38
CA VAL A 227 3.61 20.43 3.24
C VAL A 227 3.97 21.92 3.19
N PRO A 228 4.07 22.50 1.99
CA PRO A 228 4.33 23.91 1.82
C PRO A 228 3.15 24.72 2.36
N ILE A 229 3.44 25.65 3.25
CA ILE A 229 2.48 26.62 3.80
C ILE A 229 2.68 27.95 3.08
N ARG A 230 1.55 28.59 2.79
CA ARG A 230 1.47 29.94 2.22
C ARG A 230 1.22 30.98 3.29
N GLU A 231 0.31 30.70 4.22
CA GLU A 231 -0.04 31.67 5.27
C GLU A 231 -0.08 31.02 6.65
N PHE A 232 0.36 31.80 7.65
CA PHE A 232 0.26 31.47 9.07
C PHE A 232 -0.52 32.59 9.76
N ASN A 233 -1.68 32.25 10.33
CA ASN A 233 -2.55 33.19 11.02
C ASN A 233 -2.86 32.69 12.44
N ALA A 234 -2.68 33.52 13.45
CA ALA A 234 -3.06 33.23 14.84
C ALA A 234 -4.21 34.16 15.29
N TYR A 235 -5.17 33.63 16.05
CA TYR A 235 -6.31 34.37 16.56
C TYR A 235 -6.28 34.44 18.08
N TYR A 236 -6.57 35.62 18.61
CA TYR A 236 -6.53 35.95 20.04
C TYR A 236 -7.82 36.65 20.45
N SER A 237 -8.18 36.59 21.72
CA SER A 237 -9.23 37.46 22.26
C SER A 237 -8.78 38.93 22.23
N THR A 238 -9.68 39.88 21.99
CA THR A 238 -9.35 41.32 22.14
C THR A 238 -8.98 41.69 23.58
N SER A 239 -9.34 40.85 24.56
CA SER A 239 -8.91 41.01 25.95
C SER A 239 -7.46 40.58 26.21
N ASP A 240 -6.83 39.83 25.30
CA ASP A 240 -5.43 39.41 25.40
C ASP A 240 -4.52 40.42 24.69
N SER A 241 -4.33 41.58 25.29
CA SER A 241 -3.48 42.64 24.75
C SER A 241 -1.99 42.23 24.65
N GLY A 242 -1.60 41.17 25.37
CA GLY A 242 -0.24 40.64 25.37
C GLY A 242 0.01 39.59 24.28
N TYR A 243 -1.03 39.13 23.57
CA TYR A 243 -0.93 38.05 22.57
C TYR A 243 -0.30 36.77 23.15
N SER A 244 -0.57 36.50 24.43
CA SER A 244 0.09 35.43 25.19
C SER A 244 -0.64 34.09 25.14
N ASN A 245 -1.93 34.11 24.78
CA ASN A 245 -2.83 32.95 24.81
C ASN A 245 -3.61 32.85 23.48
N PRO A 246 -2.98 32.36 22.41
CA PRO A 246 -3.67 32.13 21.14
C PRO A 246 -4.80 31.11 21.34
N LEU A 247 -5.94 31.36 20.69
CA LEU A 247 -7.10 30.47 20.72
C LEU A 247 -7.05 29.46 19.57
N LEU A 248 -6.58 29.92 18.41
CA LEU A 248 -6.63 29.19 17.14
C LEU A 248 -5.45 29.61 16.26
N VAL A 249 -4.83 28.64 15.60
CA VAL A 249 -3.87 28.88 14.52
C VAL A 249 -4.41 28.24 13.23
N LEU A 250 -4.38 29.01 12.14
CA LEU A 250 -4.72 28.55 10.80
C LEU A 250 -3.48 28.57 9.90
N LEU A 251 -3.19 27.43 9.28
CA LEU A 251 -2.11 27.28 8.30
C LEU A 251 -2.73 27.01 6.93
N ASP A 252 -2.51 27.90 5.97
CA ASP A 252 -3.01 27.74 4.60
C ASP A 252 -1.96 26.99 3.77
N VAL A 253 -2.33 25.82 3.25
CA VAL A 253 -1.45 25.01 2.40
C VAL A 253 -1.31 25.66 1.03
N LYS A 254 -0.06 25.88 0.59
CA LYS A 254 0.25 26.37 -0.76
C LYS A 254 0.04 25.24 -1.76
N GLN A 255 -0.78 25.49 -2.77
CA GLN A 255 -0.77 24.65 -3.97
C GLN A 255 0.52 24.91 -4.74
N GLN A 256 1.29 23.87 -5.00
CA GLN A 256 2.50 23.98 -5.79
C GLN A 256 2.13 23.84 -7.26
N GLU A 257 2.02 24.97 -7.97
CA GLU A 257 1.59 25.03 -9.38
C GLU A 257 2.67 24.54 -10.37
N ASP A 258 3.94 24.78 -10.05
CA ASP A 258 5.11 24.62 -10.95
C ASP A 258 5.66 23.20 -11.09
N VAL A 259 5.03 22.21 -10.46
CA VAL A 259 5.45 20.82 -10.63
C VAL A 259 4.33 20.11 -11.37
N ASP A 260 4.68 19.23 -12.31
CA ASP A 260 3.79 18.26 -12.98
C ASP A 260 3.04 17.31 -12.02
N GLN A 261 2.93 17.68 -10.74
CA GLN A 261 2.42 16.91 -9.62
C GLN A 261 1.64 17.88 -8.73
N TYR A 262 0.30 17.83 -8.78
CA TYR A 262 -0.60 18.41 -7.77
C TYR A 262 -0.41 17.71 -6.41
N LYS A 263 0.78 17.82 -5.82
CA LYS A 263 1.14 17.09 -4.61
C LYS A 263 0.41 17.63 -3.39
N TYR A 264 0.02 18.90 -3.42
CA TYR A 264 -0.67 19.56 -2.31
C TYR A 264 -1.88 20.30 -2.87
N ILE A 265 -3.09 19.91 -2.43
CA ILE A 265 -4.32 20.66 -2.70
C ILE A 265 -4.39 21.79 -1.68
N PRO A 266 -4.86 22.99 -2.07
CA PRO A 266 -5.21 24.03 -1.11
C PRO A 266 -6.19 23.48 -0.06
N ASN A 267 -5.77 23.51 1.19
CA ASN A 267 -6.62 23.24 2.35
C ASN A 267 -6.01 24.02 3.53
N LYS A 268 -6.64 23.88 4.69
CA LYS A 268 -6.18 24.53 5.91
C LYS A 268 -5.89 23.48 6.97
N TYR A 269 -4.82 23.71 7.72
CA TYR A 269 -4.68 23.10 9.03
C TYR A 269 -5.24 24.07 10.07
N LEU A 270 -6.13 23.57 10.89
CA LEU A 270 -6.69 24.27 12.03
C LEU A 270 -6.11 23.63 13.30
N LEU A 271 -5.40 24.44 14.07
CA LEU A 271 -4.82 24.04 15.34
C LEU A 271 -5.59 24.79 16.44
N SER A 272 -6.23 24.05 17.33
CA SER A 272 -6.99 24.63 18.44
C SER A 272 -6.51 24.09 19.78
N LYS A 273 -6.55 24.94 20.81
CA LYS A 273 -6.13 24.59 22.17
C LYS A 273 -7.00 23.47 22.77
N THR A 274 -6.39 22.58 23.57
CA THR A 274 -7.12 21.62 24.43
C THR A 274 -7.23 22.13 25.88
N GLU A 275 -7.95 21.39 26.74
CA GLU A 275 -8.15 21.77 28.14
C GLU A 275 -6.83 21.95 28.94
N ASP A 276 -5.77 21.21 28.61
CA ASP A 276 -4.51 21.23 29.37
C ASP A 276 -3.53 22.34 28.94
N THR A 277 -3.89 23.17 27.97
CA THR A 277 -3.11 24.30 27.42
C THR A 277 -1.77 23.96 26.77
N LYS A 278 -1.29 22.72 26.89
CA LYS A 278 -0.01 22.23 26.35
C LYS A 278 -0.22 21.45 25.06
N ASN A 279 -1.33 20.72 24.98
CA ASN A 279 -1.73 19.97 23.82
C ASN A 279 -2.64 20.82 22.93
N TRP A 280 -2.57 20.54 21.63
CA TRP A 280 -3.38 21.19 20.62
C TRP A 280 -3.96 20.14 19.70
N ASP A 281 -5.24 20.29 19.39
CA ASP A 281 -5.91 19.49 18.40
C ASP A 281 -5.56 20.04 17.02
N ILE A 282 -5.06 19.17 16.14
CA ILE A 282 -4.70 19.50 14.77
C ILE A 282 -5.73 18.83 13.85
N ARG A 283 -6.37 19.64 13.00
CA ARG A 283 -7.36 19.16 12.02
C ARG A 283 -7.00 19.67 10.64
N ARG A 284 -6.96 18.78 9.65
CA ARG A 284 -6.91 19.18 8.25
C ARG A 284 -8.34 19.34 7.74
N ILE A 285 -8.71 20.53 7.31
CA ILE A 285 -10.09 20.84 6.92
C ILE A 285 -10.19 21.16 5.43
N ASP A 286 -11.30 20.77 4.81
CA ASP A 286 -11.59 21.10 3.40
C ASP A 286 -12.27 22.47 3.31
N GLY A 287 -11.70 23.36 2.50
CA GLY A 287 -12.23 24.70 2.26
C GLY A 287 -11.88 25.76 3.32
N SER A 288 -12.62 26.86 3.26
CA SER A 288 -12.46 28.04 4.13
C SER A 288 -13.65 28.23 5.05
N LEU A 289 -13.36 28.70 6.26
CA LEU A 289 -14.36 29.22 7.18
C LEU A 289 -14.55 30.70 6.87
N GLY A 290 -15.78 31.13 6.59
CA GLY A 290 -16.11 32.55 6.53
C GLY A 290 -16.07 33.19 7.92
N ASP A 291 -15.98 34.51 8.00
CA ASP A 291 -15.84 35.23 9.28
C ASP A 291 -16.92 34.89 10.31
N LYS A 292 -18.18 34.71 9.87
CA LYS A 292 -19.29 34.30 10.74
C LYS A 292 -19.11 32.89 11.30
N GLU A 293 -18.58 31.96 10.51
CA GLU A 293 -18.35 30.58 10.93
C GLU A 293 -17.13 30.53 11.86
N LEU A 294 -16.05 31.22 11.49
CA LEU A 294 -14.84 31.34 12.30
C LEU A 294 -15.11 31.99 13.66
N ARG A 295 -15.99 33.00 13.70
CA ARG A 295 -16.47 33.59 14.96
C ARG A 295 -17.07 32.53 15.89
N LYS A 296 -17.94 31.65 15.38
CA LYS A 296 -18.57 30.59 16.18
C LYS A 296 -17.54 29.59 16.71
N VAL A 297 -16.52 29.28 15.91
CA VAL A 297 -15.39 28.43 16.33
C VAL A 297 -14.64 29.08 17.50
N LEU A 298 -14.30 30.37 17.39
CA LEU A 298 -13.60 31.11 18.44
C LEU A 298 -14.45 31.25 19.71
N GLU A 299 -15.74 31.55 19.59
CA GLU A 299 -16.69 31.61 20.72
C GLU A 299 -16.79 30.24 21.41
N ASN A 300 -16.87 29.15 20.65
CA ASN A 300 -16.88 27.79 21.18
C ASN A 300 -15.60 27.49 21.98
N ILE A 301 -14.42 27.85 21.46
CA ILE A 301 -13.13 27.67 22.17
C ILE A 301 -13.09 28.48 23.46
N VAL A 302 -13.56 29.74 23.44
CA VAL A 302 -13.57 30.59 24.65
C VAL A 302 -14.50 30.01 25.72
N VAL A 303 -15.72 29.62 25.34
CA VAL A 303 -16.74 29.12 26.29
C VAL A 303 -16.33 27.77 26.87
N ASN A 304 -15.76 26.87 26.07
CA ASN A 304 -15.46 25.50 26.47
C ASN A 304 -13.98 25.26 26.81
N GLN A 305 -13.13 26.29 26.70
CA GLN A 305 -11.67 26.22 26.84
C GLN A 305 -10.96 25.29 25.83
N ARG A 306 -11.71 24.72 24.89
CA ARG A 306 -11.27 23.88 23.76
C ARG A 306 -12.31 23.90 22.65
N LEU A 307 -11.93 23.47 21.46
CA LEU A 307 -12.86 23.29 20.35
C LEU A 307 -13.68 22.00 20.54
N ILE A 308 -14.99 22.12 20.76
CA ILE A 308 -15.94 21.00 20.78
C ILE A 308 -16.81 21.12 19.53
N VAL A 309 -16.45 20.34 18.50
CA VAL A 309 -17.08 20.44 17.17
C VAL A 309 -18.56 20.11 17.24
N GLU A 310 -18.96 19.13 18.05
CA GLU A 310 -20.35 18.66 18.20
C GLU A 310 -21.29 19.73 18.75
N LYS A 311 -20.77 20.80 19.35
CA LYS A 311 -21.54 21.95 19.85
C LYS A 311 -21.72 23.07 18.82
N LEU A 312 -21.15 22.94 17.62
CA LEU A 312 -21.31 23.92 16.53
C LEU A 312 -22.52 23.59 15.65
N GLU A 313 -22.91 24.50 14.77
CA GLU A 313 -23.95 24.22 13.76
C GLU A 313 -23.45 23.20 12.72
N GLU A 314 -24.36 22.35 12.21
CA GLU A 314 -24.03 21.23 11.33
C GLU A 314 -23.18 21.62 10.10
N ASN A 315 -23.46 22.78 9.50
CA ASN A 315 -22.67 23.29 8.36
C ASN A 315 -21.22 23.62 8.74
N VAL A 316 -20.99 24.13 9.95
CA VAL A 316 -19.64 24.40 10.48
C VAL A 316 -18.97 23.09 10.88
N GLN A 317 -19.71 22.15 11.48
CA GLN A 317 -19.19 20.82 11.80
C GLN A 317 -18.65 20.10 10.55
N LYS A 318 -19.42 20.09 9.46
CA LYS A 318 -18.99 19.50 8.18
C LYS A 318 -17.69 20.10 7.67
N LYS A 319 -17.55 21.43 7.71
CA LYS A 319 -16.31 22.14 7.33
C LYS A 319 -15.14 21.87 8.27
N LEU A 320 -15.38 21.52 9.52
CA LEU A 320 -14.35 21.19 10.52
C LEU A 320 -14.02 19.69 10.60
N THR A 321 -14.63 18.88 9.74
CA THR A 321 -14.32 17.46 9.64
C THR A 321 -12.86 17.30 9.22
N ASP A 322 -12.12 16.50 9.97
CA ASP A 322 -10.74 16.19 9.61
C ASP A 322 -10.72 15.27 8.39
N ILE A 323 -10.35 15.82 7.24
CA ILE A 323 -10.34 15.11 5.96
C ILE A 323 -9.20 14.10 5.83
N SER A 324 -8.32 14.00 6.83
CA SER A 324 -7.26 13.00 6.88
C SER A 324 -7.57 11.82 7.79
N LYS A 325 -8.67 11.85 8.54
CA LYS A 325 -9.02 10.79 9.51
C LYS A 325 -10.19 9.96 9.03
N ASP A 326 -10.22 8.70 9.45
CA ASP A 326 -11.30 7.74 9.24
C ASP A 326 -11.77 7.67 7.79
N LEU A 327 -10.82 7.53 6.86
CA LEU A 327 -11.10 7.49 5.44
C LEU A 327 -11.64 6.12 5.01
N ILE A 328 -12.66 6.14 4.15
CA ILE A 328 -13.00 4.98 3.32
C ILE A 328 -12.22 5.09 2.01
N ILE A 329 -11.38 4.11 1.73
CA ILE A 329 -10.57 4.06 0.51
C ILE A 329 -11.26 3.15 -0.49
N TYR A 330 -11.59 3.69 -1.66
CA TYR A 330 -12.16 2.88 -2.75
C TYR A 330 -11.07 2.49 -3.73
N ILE A 331 -10.87 1.18 -3.94
CA ILE A 331 -9.77 0.69 -4.79
C ILE A 331 -10.22 0.18 -6.17
N THR A 332 -11.53 0.12 -6.44
CA THR A 332 -12.12 -0.36 -7.72
C THR A 332 -12.97 0.66 -8.46
N ARG A 333 -12.97 1.93 -8.03
CA ARG A 333 -13.64 3.00 -8.78
C ARG A 333 -12.97 3.23 -10.13
N ASP A 334 -13.73 3.74 -11.09
CA ASP A 334 -13.19 4.22 -12.35
C ASP A 334 -12.20 5.36 -12.10
N PHE A 335 -10.92 5.03 -12.13
CA PHE A 335 -9.84 6.00 -11.93
C PHE A 335 -9.55 6.74 -13.24
N SER A 336 -10.47 7.62 -13.60
CA SER A 336 -10.27 8.67 -14.58
C SER A 336 -9.26 9.69 -14.03
N VAL A 337 -8.36 10.17 -14.87
CA VAL A 337 -7.31 11.08 -14.44
C VAL A 337 -7.14 12.22 -15.42
N ASP A 338 -6.65 13.34 -14.91
CA ASP A 338 -6.21 14.47 -15.73
C ASP A 338 -4.92 14.13 -16.51
N ASN A 339 -4.42 15.10 -17.27
CA ASN A 339 -3.15 14.99 -18.00
C ASN A 339 -1.92 14.77 -17.10
N LYS A 340 -2.04 14.92 -15.78
CA LYS A 340 -0.99 14.66 -14.78
C LYS A 340 -1.17 13.34 -14.05
N ASN A 341 -2.12 12.51 -14.51
CA ASN A 341 -2.50 11.25 -13.91
C ASN A 341 -3.06 11.38 -12.47
N VAL A 342 -3.65 12.52 -12.12
CA VAL A 342 -4.28 12.76 -10.81
C VAL A 342 -5.80 12.75 -10.97
N GLY A 343 -6.49 12.17 -9.98
CA GLY A 343 -7.95 12.20 -9.88
C GLY A 343 -8.40 12.26 -8.42
N SER A 344 -9.71 12.29 -8.19
CA SER A 344 -10.29 12.30 -6.85
C SER A 344 -11.61 11.55 -6.80
N TYR A 345 -12.00 11.12 -5.59
CA TYR A 345 -13.33 10.57 -5.31
C TYR A 345 -13.83 11.05 -3.94
N ASP A 346 -15.14 11.02 -3.77
CA ASP A 346 -15.78 11.32 -2.49
C ASP A 346 -15.76 10.10 -1.55
N SER A 347 -15.38 10.35 -0.30
CA SER A 347 -15.34 9.41 0.82
C SER A 347 -16.16 10.00 1.98
N GLU A 348 -17.48 9.82 1.92
CA GLU A 348 -18.43 10.38 2.91
C GLU A 348 -18.31 11.90 3.10
N GLY A 349 -18.24 12.65 1.99
CA GLY A 349 -18.05 14.11 2.03
C GLY A 349 -16.59 14.56 2.19
N LYS A 350 -15.63 13.62 2.24
CA LYS A 350 -14.20 13.92 2.23
C LYS A 350 -13.63 13.64 0.84
N THR A 351 -13.00 14.63 0.22
CA THR A 351 -12.35 14.45 -1.09
C THR A 351 -11.02 13.70 -0.92
N VAL A 352 -10.93 12.48 -1.45
CA VAL A 352 -9.69 11.69 -1.48
C VAL A 352 -9.08 11.78 -2.87
N TYR A 353 -7.85 12.30 -2.93
CA TYR A 353 -7.10 12.41 -4.18
C TYR A 353 -6.19 11.21 -4.36
N TYR A 354 -6.07 10.74 -5.60
CA TYR A 354 -5.18 9.64 -5.97
C TYR A 354 -4.34 10.01 -7.18
N LYS A 355 -3.23 9.28 -7.35
CA LYS A 355 -2.38 9.36 -8.53
C LYS A 355 -2.24 7.99 -9.19
N LYS A 356 -2.52 7.93 -10.49
CA LYS A 356 -2.39 6.75 -11.33
C LYS A 356 -1.00 6.68 -11.94
N TYR A 357 -0.42 5.49 -11.93
CA TYR A 357 0.84 5.18 -12.57
C TYR A 357 0.61 3.97 -13.48
N THR A 358 0.86 4.14 -14.77
CA THR A 358 0.81 3.07 -15.76
C THR A 358 2.20 2.86 -16.32
N GLY A 359 2.70 1.63 -16.25
CA GLY A 359 4.04 1.29 -16.71
C GLY A 359 4.49 -0.03 -16.13
N ASN A 360 5.59 -0.58 -16.65
CA ASN A 360 6.16 -1.83 -16.16
C ASN A 360 5.15 -3.00 -16.11
N GLY A 361 4.16 -3.10 -17.01
CA GLY A 361 3.23 -4.24 -17.01
C GLY A 361 2.07 -4.21 -15.99
N TYR A 362 1.96 -3.16 -15.17
CA TYR A 362 0.84 -3.01 -14.21
C TYR A 362 0.31 -1.57 -14.13
N THR A 363 -0.84 -1.43 -13.46
CA THR A 363 -1.39 -0.14 -13.03
C THR A 363 -1.32 -0.03 -11.52
N ARG A 364 -0.70 1.05 -11.01
CA ARG A 364 -0.66 1.40 -9.60
C ARG A 364 -1.47 2.66 -9.33
N ILE A 365 -2.34 2.63 -8.33
CA ILE A 365 -3.06 3.79 -7.83
C ILE A 365 -2.52 4.13 -6.44
N LYS A 366 -1.86 5.27 -6.30
CA LYS A 366 -1.45 5.81 -5.00
C LYS A 366 -2.60 6.64 -4.44
N HIS A 367 -3.28 6.11 -3.44
CA HIS A 367 -4.39 6.79 -2.76
C HIS A 367 -3.87 7.82 -1.77
N CYS A 368 -4.74 8.74 -1.37
CA CYS A 368 -4.41 9.81 -0.43
C CYS A 368 -3.13 10.56 -0.85
N TYR A 369 -2.96 10.78 -2.16
CA TYR A 369 -1.71 11.24 -2.78
C TYR A 369 -1.19 12.56 -2.18
N THR A 370 -2.10 13.37 -1.65
CA THR A 370 -1.85 14.70 -1.09
C THR A 370 -1.82 14.76 0.42
N PHE A 371 -1.97 13.60 1.07
CA PHE A 371 -1.86 13.44 2.51
C PHE A 371 -0.46 12.92 2.83
N PHE A 372 0.22 13.60 3.77
CA PHE A 372 1.50 13.10 4.30
C PHE A 372 1.27 11.91 5.23
N SER A 373 0.15 11.96 5.95
CA SER A 373 -0.37 10.93 6.81
C SER A 373 -1.89 11.00 6.85
N PHE A 374 -2.53 9.88 7.14
CA PHE A 374 -3.98 9.76 7.28
C PHE A 374 -4.33 8.52 8.10
N THR A 375 -5.58 8.37 8.50
CA THR A 375 -6.09 7.10 9.07
C THR A 375 -7.13 6.50 8.15
N VAL A 376 -7.18 5.16 8.13
CA VAL A 376 -8.07 4.40 7.26
C VAL A 376 -9.05 3.66 8.15
N ARG A 377 -10.34 3.88 7.92
CA ARG A 377 -11.42 3.14 8.59
C ARG A 377 -11.72 1.84 7.84
N GLU A 378 -11.72 1.91 6.51
CA GLU A 378 -12.19 0.83 5.65
C GLU A 378 -11.56 0.94 4.26
N ILE A 379 -11.32 -0.20 3.59
CA ILE A 379 -10.94 -0.24 2.18
C ILE A 379 -12.00 -1.02 1.39
N ASN A 380 -12.76 -0.32 0.56
CA ASN A 380 -13.80 -0.90 -0.31
C ASN A 380 -13.20 -1.30 -1.65
N PHE A 381 -13.43 -2.55 -2.04
CA PHE A 381 -12.95 -3.08 -3.32
C PHE A 381 -14.09 -3.58 -4.21
N ASP A 382 -15.34 -3.44 -3.78
CA ASP A 382 -16.53 -3.35 -4.63
C ASP A 382 -17.67 -2.76 -3.77
N ASP A 383 -18.90 -2.76 -4.29
CA ASP A 383 -20.07 -2.17 -3.60
C ASP A 383 -20.52 -2.95 -2.36
N ASN A 384 -20.13 -4.22 -2.24
CA ASN A 384 -20.62 -5.15 -1.22
C ASN A 384 -19.53 -5.69 -0.29
N HIS A 385 -18.25 -5.43 -0.59
CA HIS A 385 -17.14 -6.00 0.15
C HIS A 385 -16.08 -4.95 0.51
N SER A 386 -15.54 -5.13 1.71
CA SER A 386 -14.50 -4.28 2.27
C SER A 386 -13.48 -5.04 3.10
N ILE A 387 -12.34 -4.40 3.33
CA ILE A 387 -11.30 -4.85 4.24
C ILE A 387 -11.44 -4.05 5.53
N SER A 388 -11.66 -4.73 6.65
CA SER A 388 -11.75 -4.12 7.99
C SER A 388 -10.85 -4.81 9.02
N GLY A 389 -10.70 -6.14 8.97
CA GLY A 389 -9.95 -6.92 9.97
C GLY A 389 -8.42 -6.89 9.86
N ASN A 390 -7.85 -6.54 8.70
CA ASN A 390 -6.40 -6.50 8.44
C ASN A 390 -5.87 -5.08 8.23
N LEU A 391 -6.63 -4.09 8.67
CA LEU A 391 -6.22 -2.69 8.59
C LEU A 391 -5.51 -2.26 9.87
N PRO A 392 -4.64 -1.23 9.79
CA PRO A 392 -4.23 -0.50 10.98
C PRO A 392 -5.47 -0.11 11.81
N SER A 393 -5.34 -0.10 13.14
CA SER A 393 -6.41 0.44 13.99
C SER A 393 -6.74 1.86 13.55
N SER A 394 -7.97 2.33 13.79
CA SER A 394 -8.41 3.68 13.36
C SER A 394 -7.51 4.82 13.86
N ASN A 395 -6.71 4.57 14.91
CA ASN A 395 -5.77 5.52 15.50
C ASN A 395 -4.34 5.41 14.91
N ASN A 396 -4.06 4.38 14.11
CA ASN A 396 -2.75 4.17 13.51
C ASN A 396 -2.60 5.00 12.24
N THR A 397 -1.57 5.84 12.23
CA THR A 397 -1.20 6.68 11.11
C THR A 397 -0.65 5.87 9.94
N VAL A 398 -1.30 5.99 8.78
CA VAL A 398 -0.85 5.49 7.48
C VAL A 398 -0.18 6.62 6.71
N TYR A 399 1.01 6.37 6.17
CA TYR A 399 1.76 7.38 5.38
C TYR A 399 1.74 7.10 3.87
N SER A 400 1.39 5.88 3.46
CA SER A 400 1.27 5.51 2.06
C SER A 400 0.26 4.37 1.91
N LEU A 401 -0.59 4.46 0.89
CA LEU A 401 -1.47 3.39 0.47
C LEU A 401 -1.46 3.33 -1.05
N SER A 402 -1.14 2.17 -1.61
CA SER A 402 -1.20 1.93 -3.05
C SER A 402 -1.95 0.65 -3.37
N SER A 403 -2.76 0.67 -4.43
CA SER A 403 -3.38 -0.52 -5.01
C SER A 403 -2.77 -0.85 -6.37
N TYR A 404 -2.65 -2.13 -6.66
CA TYR A 404 -2.02 -2.64 -7.88
C TYR A 404 -2.94 -3.61 -8.60
N SER A 405 -3.06 -3.41 -9.91
CA SER A 405 -3.79 -4.28 -10.82
C SER A 405 -2.92 -4.59 -12.03
N THR A 406 -3.19 -5.71 -12.70
CA THR A 406 -2.52 -6.03 -13.98
C THR A 406 -2.80 -4.93 -15.01
N ALA A 407 -1.89 -4.73 -15.96
CA ALA A 407 -2.11 -3.74 -17.02
C ALA A 407 -3.35 -4.11 -17.83
N ILE A 408 -4.39 -3.26 -17.79
CA ILE A 408 -5.61 -3.43 -18.57
C ILE A 408 -5.41 -2.74 -19.92
N SER A 409 -5.64 -3.48 -21.01
CA SER A 409 -5.56 -2.94 -22.38
C SER A 409 -6.66 -1.91 -22.71
N ASN A 410 -7.74 -1.84 -21.92
CA ASN A 410 -8.97 -1.12 -22.28
C ASN A 410 -9.49 -0.11 -21.24
N GLY A 411 -8.61 0.59 -20.50
CA GLY A 411 -8.99 1.80 -19.74
C GLY A 411 -9.73 1.61 -18.41
N ASN A 412 -10.46 0.51 -18.18
CA ASN A 412 -11.02 0.20 -16.86
C ASN A 412 -9.88 -0.02 -15.85
N SER A 413 -9.93 0.69 -14.72
CA SER A 413 -9.09 0.43 -13.56
C SER A 413 -9.27 -1.01 -13.12
N GLY A 414 -8.27 -1.85 -13.38
CA GLY A 414 -8.40 -3.28 -13.15
C GLY A 414 -8.71 -3.65 -11.71
N ASN A 415 -9.23 -4.86 -11.54
CA ASN A 415 -9.49 -5.44 -10.24
C ASN A 415 -8.17 -5.52 -9.44
N PRO A 416 -7.96 -4.72 -8.37
CA PRO A 416 -6.70 -4.75 -7.66
C PRO A 416 -6.51 -6.09 -6.96
N LEU A 417 -5.30 -6.61 -7.06
CA LEU A 417 -4.91 -7.92 -6.54
C LEU A 417 -3.89 -7.79 -5.39
N LEU A 418 -3.22 -6.65 -5.33
CA LEU A 418 -2.20 -6.35 -4.34
C LEU A 418 -2.42 -4.94 -3.77
N LEU A 419 -2.23 -4.80 -2.47
CA LEU A 419 -2.26 -3.55 -1.74
C LEU A 419 -0.95 -3.40 -0.97
N TYR A 420 -0.49 -2.17 -0.92
CA TYR A 420 0.64 -1.74 -0.12
C TYR A 420 0.17 -0.70 0.89
N LEU A 421 0.57 -0.85 2.16
CA LEU A 421 0.38 0.15 3.21
C LEU A 421 1.70 0.39 3.94
N TYR A 422 2.01 1.65 4.26
CA TYR A 422 3.12 1.99 5.17
C TYR A 422 2.57 2.59 6.46
N TYR A 423 2.70 1.87 7.57
CA TYR A 423 2.32 2.33 8.91
C TYR A 423 3.16 1.63 9.97
N GLY A 424 3.30 2.26 11.15
CA GLY A 424 4.13 1.72 12.24
C GLY A 424 5.58 1.48 11.84
N GLU A 425 6.11 2.32 10.94
CA GLU A 425 7.45 2.22 10.36
C GLU A 425 7.73 0.90 9.61
N LYS A 426 6.68 0.19 9.17
CA LYS A 426 6.76 -1.09 8.45
C LYS A 426 6.00 -1.06 7.13
N ASP A 427 6.52 -1.82 6.18
CA ASP A 427 5.87 -2.12 4.91
C ASP A 427 4.86 -3.27 5.13
N HIS A 428 3.60 -3.08 4.76
CA HIS A 428 2.55 -4.09 4.85
C HIS A 428 1.99 -4.35 3.46
N TRP A 429 1.92 -5.63 3.08
CA TRP A 429 1.38 -6.04 1.80
C TRP A 429 0.16 -6.93 2.03
N LEU A 430 -0.95 -6.58 1.39
CA LEU A 430 -2.13 -7.44 1.36
C LEU A 430 -2.34 -7.93 -0.07
N LYS A 431 -2.65 -9.21 -0.24
CA LYS A 431 -2.95 -9.80 -1.54
C LYS A 431 -4.25 -10.56 -1.54
N ARG A 432 -4.81 -10.72 -2.73
CA ARG A 432 -5.91 -11.65 -3.03
C ARG A 432 -5.73 -12.24 -4.41
N GLN A 433 -6.31 -13.41 -4.64
CA GLN A 433 -6.43 -13.94 -5.99
C GLN A 433 -7.53 -13.20 -6.75
N CYS A 434 -7.49 -13.27 -8.07
CA CYS A 434 -8.51 -12.67 -8.92
C CYS A 434 -9.91 -13.15 -8.49
N ALA A 435 -10.79 -12.17 -8.27
CA ALA A 435 -12.17 -12.34 -7.80
C ALA A 435 -12.37 -12.86 -6.37
N ASP A 436 -11.33 -13.10 -5.58
CA ASP A 436 -11.50 -13.43 -4.16
C ASP A 436 -12.07 -12.24 -3.38
N ILE A 437 -12.97 -12.49 -2.43
CA ILE A 437 -13.53 -11.45 -1.55
C ILE A 437 -12.71 -11.25 -0.27
N THR A 438 -11.68 -12.05 -0.05
CA THR A 438 -10.86 -11.98 1.17
C THR A 438 -9.44 -11.55 0.84
N TRP A 439 -8.93 -10.58 1.59
CA TRP A 439 -7.55 -10.12 1.51
C TRP A 439 -6.72 -10.74 2.63
N LYS A 440 -5.49 -11.15 2.31
CA LYS A 440 -4.56 -11.77 3.26
C LYS A 440 -3.24 -11.01 3.28
N GLU A 441 -2.59 -10.95 4.42
CA GLU A 441 -1.23 -10.45 4.53
C GLU A 441 -0.26 -11.29 3.68
N HIS A 442 0.72 -10.63 3.08
CA HIS A 442 1.78 -11.23 2.29
C HIS A 442 3.13 -10.88 2.91
N ASN A 443 3.81 -11.90 3.43
CA ASN A 443 5.02 -11.76 4.23
C ASN A 443 6.05 -12.88 3.94
N ASP A 444 6.12 -13.36 2.71
CA ASP A 444 7.08 -14.39 2.27
C ASP A 444 8.28 -13.79 1.50
N ASN A 445 9.21 -14.63 1.03
CA ASN A 445 10.43 -14.17 0.33
C ASN A 445 10.16 -13.45 -1.02
N SER A 446 8.97 -13.64 -1.60
CA SER A 446 8.54 -12.96 -2.82
C SER A 446 7.94 -11.56 -2.56
N THR A 447 7.79 -11.19 -1.30
CA THR A 447 7.28 -9.86 -0.90
C THR A 447 8.10 -8.75 -1.57
N PRO A 448 7.44 -7.80 -2.26
CA PRO A 448 8.13 -6.67 -2.85
C PRO A 448 8.84 -5.85 -1.77
N THR A 449 10.06 -5.42 -2.07
CA THR A 449 10.88 -4.69 -1.11
C THR A 449 10.36 -3.28 -0.88
N SER A 450 9.72 -2.66 -1.86
CA SER A 450 9.11 -1.33 -1.77
C SER A 450 7.88 -1.19 -2.68
N ASP A 451 7.14 -0.10 -2.57
CA ASP A 451 5.97 0.22 -3.39
C ASP A 451 6.29 0.56 -4.86
N VAL A 452 7.58 0.52 -5.21
CA VAL A 452 8.15 0.74 -6.54
C VAL A 452 8.98 -0.46 -7.04
N ASP A 453 9.02 -1.59 -6.31
CA ASP A 453 9.74 -2.82 -6.69
C ASP A 453 9.02 -3.54 -7.85
N SER A 454 9.17 -2.99 -9.05
CA SER A 454 8.39 -3.38 -10.22
C SER A 454 8.57 -4.85 -10.61
N GLU A 455 9.75 -5.43 -10.42
CA GLU A 455 10.02 -6.83 -10.77
C GLU A 455 9.20 -7.78 -9.89
N LYS A 456 9.31 -7.64 -8.56
CA LYS A 456 8.56 -8.49 -7.63
C LYS A 456 7.06 -8.24 -7.70
N ILE A 457 6.64 -6.97 -7.85
CA ILE A 457 5.23 -6.61 -8.00
C ILE A 457 4.63 -7.29 -9.24
N ASN A 458 5.30 -7.23 -10.39
CA ASN A 458 4.83 -7.89 -11.61
C ASN A 458 4.71 -9.39 -11.44
N LYS A 459 5.77 -10.04 -10.95
CA LYS A 459 5.78 -11.48 -10.74
C LYS A 459 4.59 -11.91 -9.87
N LEU A 460 4.36 -11.18 -8.78
CA LEU A 460 3.25 -11.46 -7.88
C LEU A 460 1.89 -11.21 -8.54
N LEU A 461 1.71 -10.13 -9.31
CA LEU A 461 0.46 -9.87 -10.02
C LEU A 461 0.15 -10.93 -11.09
N GLU A 462 1.17 -11.46 -11.76
CA GLU A 462 1.04 -12.55 -12.73
C GLU A 462 0.60 -13.87 -12.08
N GLU A 463 1.02 -14.14 -10.85
CA GLU A 463 0.53 -15.25 -10.04
C GLU A 463 -0.91 -14.99 -9.54
N LEU A 464 -1.21 -13.74 -9.15
CA LEU A 464 -2.48 -13.39 -8.52
C LEU A 464 -3.66 -13.22 -9.49
N LYS A 465 -3.39 -13.06 -10.79
CA LYS A 465 -4.45 -12.86 -11.79
C LYS A 465 -5.26 -14.12 -12.08
N ILE A 466 -4.78 -15.28 -11.65
CA ILE A 466 -5.43 -16.58 -11.85
C ILE A 466 -6.42 -16.81 -10.71
N PRO A 467 -7.74 -16.93 -10.97
CA PRO A 467 -8.69 -17.20 -9.91
C PRO A 467 -8.40 -18.50 -9.17
N ASN A 468 -8.58 -18.52 -7.86
CA ASN A 468 -8.38 -19.70 -7.01
C ASN A 468 -9.65 -20.02 -6.23
N VAL A 469 -10.43 -20.98 -6.72
CA VAL A 469 -11.84 -21.14 -6.34
C VAL A 469 -12.09 -22.37 -5.48
N GLN A 470 -13.06 -22.26 -4.56
CA GLN A 470 -13.61 -23.40 -3.83
C GLN A 470 -14.83 -23.94 -4.58
N ILE A 471 -14.66 -25.05 -5.30
CA ILE A 471 -15.72 -25.63 -6.14
C ILE A 471 -16.66 -26.47 -5.28
N ASN A 472 -17.97 -26.18 -5.33
CA ASN A 472 -18.99 -27.03 -4.71
C ASN A 472 -19.66 -27.91 -5.76
N ILE A 473 -19.30 -29.19 -5.80
CA ILE A 473 -19.78 -30.15 -6.82
C ILE A 473 -21.22 -30.65 -6.58
N SER A 474 -21.86 -30.21 -5.50
CA SER A 474 -23.27 -30.53 -5.21
C SER A 474 -24.28 -29.57 -5.86
N GLN A 475 -23.76 -28.48 -6.45
CA GLN A 475 -24.56 -27.43 -7.09
C GLN A 475 -25.06 -27.88 -8.46
N ASN A 476 -26.17 -27.29 -8.90
CA ASN A 476 -26.73 -27.46 -10.24
C ASN A 476 -27.12 -26.09 -10.81
N GLY A 477 -27.09 -25.93 -12.14
CA GLY A 477 -27.35 -24.63 -12.77
C GLY A 477 -26.21 -23.62 -12.59
N GLN A 478 -26.54 -22.35 -12.34
CA GLN A 478 -25.55 -21.30 -12.11
C GLN A 478 -25.36 -21.04 -10.62
N TYR A 479 -24.11 -20.82 -10.19
CA TYR A 479 -23.80 -20.49 -8.80
C TYR A 479 -22.50 -19.69 -8.68
N GLN A 480 -22.33 -19.03 -7.53
CA GLN A 480 -21.11 -18.32 -7.16
C GLN A 480 -20.32 -19.16 -6.14
N PRO A 481 -19.06 -19.56 -6.43
CA PRO A 481 -18.22 -20.25 -5.46
C PRO A 481 -18.08 -19.45 -4.16
N THR A 482 -18.06 -20.14 -3.02
CA THR A 482 -17.92 -19.50 -1.70
C THR A 482 -16.63 -18.69 -1.62
N GLY A 483 -16.75 -17.41 -1.25
CA GLY A 483 -15.58 -16.53 -1.08
C GLY A 483 -15.03 -15.91 -2.36
N ASN A 484 -15.73 -16.04 -3.49
CA ASN A 484 -15.27 -15.52 -4.78
C ASN A 484 -16.43 -14.83 -5.53
N THR A 485 -16.15 -13.86 -6.42
CA THR A 485 -17.19 -13.11 -7.16
C THR A 485 -17.52 -13.69 -8.55
N LEU A 486 -16.82 -14.74 -8.99
CA LEU A 486 -17.05 -15.36 -10.30
C LEU A 486 -18.33 -16.22 -10.31
N GLN A 487 -18.95 -16.30 -11.49
CA GLN A 487 -20.10 -17.17 -11.73
C GLN A 487 -19.67 -18.45 -12.44
N PHE A 488 -20.13 -19.58 -11.92
CA PHE A 488 -19.93 -20.91 -12.48
C PHE A 488 -21.24 -21.44 -13.04
N SER A 489 -21.14 -22.22 -14.11
CA SER A 489 -22.25 -22.96 -14.71
C SER A 489 -21.99 -24.45 -14.57
N VAL A 490 -23.06 -25.18 -14.29
CA VAL A 490 -23.04 -26.63 -14.17
C VAL A 490 -23.86 -27.21 -15.32
N ASN A 491 -23.21 -28.02 -16.15
CA ASN A 491 -23.89 -28.80 -17.18
C ASN A 491 -24.04 -30.25 -16.71
N GLY A 492 -25.26 -30.64 -16.36
CA GLY A 492 -25.61 -31.98 -15.93
C GLY A 492 -26.15 -32.84 -17.08
N SER A 493 -25.63 -34.04 -17.25
CA SER A 493 -26.13 -35.00 -18.24
C SER A 493 -25.92 -36.43 -17.81
N GLU A 494 -26.80 -37.34 -18.19
CA GLU A 494 -26.55 -38.78 -18.07
C GLU A 494 -25.33 -39.18 -18.93
N TYR A 495 -24.42 -40.00 -18.40
CA TYR A 495 -23.20 -40.39 -19.07
C TYR A 495 -22.68 -41.77 -18.65
N PRO A 496 -22.63 -42.76 -19.57
CA PRO A 496 -23.27 -42.76 -20.89
C PRO A 496 -24.81 -42.62 -20.81
N PRO A 497 -25.49 -42.19 -21.89
CA PRO A 497 -26.94 -42.20 -21.95
C PRO A 497 -27.55 -43.57 -21.60
N GLY A 498 -28.57 -43.60 -20.75
CA GLY A 498 -29.24 -44.82 -20.27
C GLY A 498 -28.46 -45.67 -19.26
N SER A 499 -27.31 -45.21 -18.77
CA SER A 499 -26.48 -45.97 -17.81
C SER A 499 -26.92 -45.82 -16.34
N GLY A 500 -27.73 -44.82 -16.03
CA GLY A 500 -28.04 -44.39 -14.66
C GLY A 500 -26.92 -43.57 -14.00
N PHE A 501 -25.75 -43.41 -14.64
CA PHE A 501 -24.70 -42.51 -14.17
C PHE A 501 -24.90 -41.11 -14.74
N TRP A 502 -24.61 -40.10 -13.93
CA TRP A 502 -24.72 -38.71 -14.32
C TRP A 502 -23.39 -38.01 -14.10
N LYS A 503 -23.05 -37.10 -15.01
CA LYS A 503 -21.91 -36.20 -14.88
C LYS A 503 -22.41 -34.76 -14.73
N PHE A 504 -21.72 -33.98 -13.91
CA PHE A 504 -21.98 -32.57 -13.69
C PHE A 504 -20.67 -31.80 -13.92
N GLU A 505 -20.62 -31.03 -15.02
CA GLU A 505 -19.43 -30.27 -15.42
C GLU A 505 -19.52 -28.83 -14.91
N HIS A 506 -18.66 -28.48 -13.96
CA HIS A 506 -18.52 -27.14 -13.37
C HIS A 506 -17.47 -26.34 -14.14
N ALA A 507 -17.88 -25.26 -14.79
CA ALA A 507 -16.98 -24.37 -15.53
C ALA A 507 -17.34 -22.90 -15.30
N MET A 508 -16.35 -22.02 -15.44
CA MET A 508 -16.55 -20.58 -15.29
C MET A 508 -17.37 -20.02 -16.47
N SER A 509 -18.50 -19.39 -16.16
CA SER A 509 -19.50 -18.99 -17.17
C SER A 509 -19.06 -17.82 -18.04
N THR A 510 -18.41 -16.82 -17.44
CA THR A 510 -18.35 -15.46 -18.01
C THR A 510 -17.12 -15.22 -18.89
N LEU A 511 -16.00 -15.89 -18.59
CA LEU A 511 -14.71 -15.55 -19.21
C LEU A 511 -14.04 -16.72 -19.94
N LYS A 512 -14.51 -17.96 -19.77
CA LYS A 512 -13.83 -19.19 -20.23
C LYS A 512 -12.32 -19.20 -19.91
N GLN A 513 -11.94 -18.55 -18.83
CA GLN A 513 -10.56 -18.45 -18.37
C GLN A 513 -10.23 -19.64 -17.46
N PRO A 514 -8.98 -20.12 -17.47
CA PRO A 514 -8.55 -21.13 -16.52
C PRO A 514 -8.60 -20.61 -15.09
N PHE A 515 -8.74 -21.54 -14.15
CA PHE A 515 -8.71 -21.28 -12.71
C PHE A 515 -7.93 -22.38 -11.98
N THR A 516 -7.46 -22.10 -10.77
CA THR A 516 -6.95 -23.12 -9.85
C THR A 516 -8.02 -23.47 -8.83
N VAL A 517 -7.91 -24.66 -8.22
CA VAL A 517 -8.88 -25.13 -7.22
C VAL A 517 -8.23 -25.09 -5.85
N LYS A 518 -8.78 -24.26 -4.98
CA LYS A 518 -8.40 -24.16 -3.58
C LYS A 518 -8.83 -25.39 -2.81
N SER A 519 -10.05 -25.86 -3.09
CA SER A 519 -10.66 -27.02 -2.48
C SER A 519 -11.90 -27.44 -3.27
N VAL A 520 -12.25 -28.72 -3.16
CA VAL A 520 -13.52 -29.26 -3.68
C VAL A 520 -14.42 -29.63 -2.51
N MET A 521 -15.64 -29.13 -2.52
CA MET A 521 -16.67 -29.35 -1.51
C MET A 521 -17.85 -30.11 -2.11
N HIS A 522 -18.49 -30.94 -1.29
CA HIS A 522 -19.83 -31.45 -1.57
C HIS A 522 -20.78 -30.94 -0.48
N GLY A 523 -21.61 -29.95 -0.81
CA GLY A 523 -22.44 -29.26 0.18
C GLY A 523 -21.54 -28.51 1.17
N THR A 524 -21.54 -28.96 2.43
CA THR A 524 -20.67 -28.45 3.50
C THR A 524 -19.45 -29.34 3.77
N ILE A 525 -19.31 -30.47 3.07
CA ILE A 525 -18.26 -31.47 3.30
C ILE A 525 -17.06 -31.19 2.41
N LEU A 526 -15.86 -31.07 3.00
CA LEU A 526 -14.59 -30.96 2.27
C LEU A 526 -14.15 -32.33 1.73
N LEU A 527 -13.86 -32.40 0.44
CA LEU A 527 -13.33 -33.61 -0.21
C LEU A 527 -11.80 -33.63 -0.09
N ASN A 528 -11.31 -34.13 1.05
CA ASN A 528 -9.88 -34.16 1.37
C ASN A 528 -9.05 -34.91 0.30
N GLY A 529 -7.90 -34.36 -0.07
CA GLY A 529 -6.98 -34.96 -1.05
C GLY A 529 -7.18 -34.50 -2.49
N ILE A 530 -8.21 -33.67 -2.77
CA ILE A 530 -8.39 -33.02 -4.07
C ILE A 530 -7.82 -31.60 -4.01
N GLU A 531 -6.49 -31.49 -4.08
CA GLU A 531 -5.76 -30.22 -4.14
C GLU A 531 -4.88 -30.21 -5.38
N LEU A 532 -5.07 -29.22 -6.26
CA LEU A 532 -4.29 -29.09 -7.48
C LEU A 532 -3.92 -27.62 -7.71
N THR A 533 -2.63 -27.40 -7.92
CA THR A 533 -2.05 -26.10 -8.27
C THR A 533 -2.14 -25.82 -9.78
N ASP A 534 -2.54 -26.81 -10.58
CA ASP A 534 -2.60 -26.69 -12.03
C ASP A 534 -3.76 -25.82 -12.50
N LEU A 535 -3.57 -25.19 -13.65
CA LEU A 535 -4.62 -24.44 -14.33
C LEU A 535 -5.68 -25.41 -14.89
N LEU A 536 -6.92 -25.25 -14.46
CA LEU A 536 -8.05 -26.08 -14.87
C LEU A 536 -8.99 -25.32 -15.81
N GLU A 537 -9.56 -26.05 -16.77
CA GLU A 537 -10.68 -25.58 -17.60
C GLU A 537 -12.04 -25.87 -16.94
N LYS A 538 -12.16 -27.03 -16.29
CA LYS A 538 -13.40 -27.47 -15.63
C LYS A 538 -13.17 -28.57 -14.58
N VAL A 539 -14.15 -28.73 -13.70
CA VAL A 539 -14.26 -29.82 -12.73
C VAL A 539 -15.51 -30.64 -13.05
N THR A 540 -15.39 -31.95 -13.22
CA THR A 540 -16.54 -32.83 -13.48
C THR A 540 -16.74 -33.78 -12.32
N ALA A 541 -17.96 -33.88 -11.79
CA ALA A 541 -18.32 -34.87 -10.78
C ALA A 541 -19.27 -35.92 -11.37
N TYR A 542 -19.04 -37.19 -11.05
CA TYR A 542 -19.86 -38.32 -11.51
C TYR A 542 -20.62 -38.95 -10.35
N TYR A 543 -21.93 -39.15 -10.54
CA TYR A 543 -22.86 -39.67 -9.54
C TYR A 543 -23.62 -40.89 -10.08
N TYR A 544 -24.01 -41.78 -9.17
CA TYR A 544 -25.02 -42.80 -9.45
C TYR A 544 -26.43 -42.22 -9.29
N GLY A 545 -26.97 -41.63 -10.35
CA GLY A 545 -28.28 -40.96 -10.39
C GLY A 545 -28.18 -39.45 -10.61
N GLY A 546 -29.28 -38.83 -11.03
CA GLY A 546 -29.31 -37.43 -11.51
C GLY A 546 -29.41 -36.34 -10.44
N ASN A 547 -29.17 -36.65 -9.16
CA ASN A 547 -29.21 -35.66 -8.09
C ASN A 547 -27.78 -35.37 -7.58
N PRO A 548 -27.15 -34.24 -7.96
CA PRO A 548 -25.80 -33.91 -7.53
C PRO A 548 -25.73 -33.54 -6.04
N SER A 549 -26.86 -33.33 -5.37
CA SER A 549 -26.87 -33.01 -3.93
C SER A 549 -26.78 -34.24 -3.02
N ASP A 550 -26.83 -35.45 -3.55
CA ASP A 550 -26.70 -36.69 -2.78
C ASP A 550 -25.23 -37.14 -2.70
N GLU A 551 -24.55 -36.75 -1.62
CA GLU A 551 -23.13 -37.08 -1.37
C GLU A 551 -22.89 -38.57 -1.44
N LYS A 552 -23.85 -39.37 -0.98
CA LYS A 552 -23.69 -40.82 -0.93
C LYS A 552 -23.61 -41.39 -2.32
N LYS A 553 -24.14 -40.73 -3.35
CA LYS A 553 -24.14 -41.15 -4.75
C LYS A 553 -22.92 -40.66 -5.53
N LEU A 554 -22.10 -39.78 -4.96
CA LEU A 554 -20.87 -39.34 -5.57
C LEU A 554 -19.89 -40.51 -5.69
N LEU A 555 -19.32 -40.70 -6.88
CA LEU A 555 -18.38 -41.79 -7.15
C LEU A 555 -16.98 -41.26 -7.47
N PHE A 556 -16.91 -40.16 -8.21
CA PHE A 556 -15.72 -39.82 -8.97
C PHE A 556 -15.65 -38.32 -9.26
N VAL A 557 -14.44 -37.74 -9.26
CA VAL A 557 -14.19 -36.36 -9.66
C VAL A 557 -13.07 -36.33 -10.70
N GLU A 558 -13.31 -35.66 -11.82
CA GLU A 558 -12.35 -35.42 -12.89
C GLU A 558 -11.97 -33.94 -12.91
N LEU A 559 -10.68 -33.66 -13.04
CA LEU A 559 -10.13 -32.33 -13.19
C LEU A 559 -9.46 -32.23 -14.56
N LEU A 560 -9.96 -31.31 -15.39
CA LEU A 560 -9.46 -31.07 -16.72
C LEU A 560 -8.43 -29.94 -16.69
N ARG A 561 -7.15 -30.29 -16.82
CA ARG A 561 -6.05 -29.32 -16.92
C ARG A 561 -6.12 -28.59 -18.27
N LYS A 562 -5.77 -27.30 -18.27
CA LYS A 562 -5.62 -26.50 -19.49
C LYS A 562 -4.38 -26.92 -20.27
N ASP A 563 -3.25 -27.04 -19.56
CA ASP A 563 -1.92 -27.31 -20.12
C ASP A 563 -1.27 -28.54 -19.44
N GLY A 564 -0.32 -29.18 -20.12
CA GLY A 564 0.56 -30.22 -19.55
C GLY A 564 0.35 -31.65 -20.08
N GLN A 565 1.31 -32.53 -19.76
CA GLN A 565 1.14 -33.98 -19.88
C GLN A 565 0.19 -34.41 -18.75
N ASN A 566 -0.77 -35.30 -19.03
CA ASN A 566 -1.87 -35.65 -18.12
C ASN A 566 -2.96 -34.58 -18.03
N LYS A 567 -3.60 -34.30 -19.18
CA LYS A 567 -4.72 -33.36 -19.28
C LYS A 567 -5.90 -33.72 -18.36
N HIS A 568 -6.06 -35.01 -18.04
CA HIS A 568 -7.15 -35.51 -17.20
C HIS A 568 -6.59 -36.11 -15.91
N VAL A 569 -6.98 -35.56 -14.77
CA VAL A 569 -6.69 -36.12 -13.45
C VAL A 569 -7.98 -36.60 -12.82
N TYR A 570 -7.97 -37.82 -12.30
CA TYR A 570 -9.14 -38.42 -11.71
C TYR A 570 -8.96 -38.69 -10.23
N TYR A 571 -10.02 -38.54 -9.46
CA TYR A 571 -10.07 -38.80 -8.03
C TYR A 571 -11.24 -39.74 -7.76
N SER A 572 -10.95 -40.90 -7.18
CA SER A 572 -11.97 -41.88 -6.80
C SER A 572 -12.33 -41.79 -5.33
N ARG A 573 -13.63 -42.00 -5.04
CA ARG A 573 -14.14 -41.98 -3.67
C ARG A 573 -13.49 -43.11 -2.86
N PRO A 574 -12.96 -42.82 -1.67
CA PRO A 574 -12.32 -43.84 -0.83
C PRO A 574 -13.32 -44.90 -0.40
N LEU A 575 -12.93 -46.18 -0.47
CA LEU A 575 -13.75 -47.34 -0.07
C LEU A 575 -14.14 -47.37 1.41
N VAL A 576 -13.45 -46.58 2.24
CA VAL A 576 -13.72 -46.48 3.67
C VAL A 576 -13.98 -45.02 4.01
N THR A 577 -15.05 -44.76 4.75
CA THR A 577 -15.44 -43.41 5.20
C THR A 577 -14.34 -42.79 6.06
N GLY A 578 -14.02 -41.51 5.81
CA GLY A 578 -13.01 -40.76 6.58
C GLY A 578 -11.60 -40.74 6.00
N TYR A 579 -11.38 -41.37 4.84
CA TYR A 579 -10.09 -41.35 4.13
C TYR A 579 -10.05 -40.24 3.06
N SER A 580 -8.84 -39.90 2.61
CA SER A 580 -8.62 -38.97 1.49
C SER A 580 -9.01 -39.62 0.15
N TRP A 581 -9.41 -38.79 -0.80
CA TRP A 581 -9.64 -39.19 -2.19
C TRP A 581 -8.34 -39.69 -2.83
N THR A 582 -8.44 -40.77 -3.62
CA THR A 582 -7.27 -41.38 -4.26
C THR A 582 -7.09 -40.81 -5.65
N MET A 583 -5.93 -40.21 -5.91
CA MET A 583 -5.56 -39.63 -7.20
C MET A 583 -5.11 -40.71 -8.20
N GLU A 584 -5.61 -40.61 -9.44
CA GLU A 584 -5.19 -41.37 -10.61
C GLU A 584 -4.89 -40.42 -11.77
N GLU A 585 -3.60 -40.16 -12.03
CA GLU A 585 -3.19 -39.35 -13.18
C GLU A 585 -3.20 -40.15 -14.48
N ARG A 586 -3.75 -39.58 -15.55
CA ARG A 586 -3.75 -40.21 -16.88
C ARG A 586 -3.41 -39.22 -17.98
N SER A 587 -2.56 -39.64 -18.91
CA SER A 587 -2.13 -38.83 -20.07
C SER A 587 -3.26 -38.55 -21.07
N THR A 588 -4.24 -39.46 -21.14
CA THR A 588 -5.38 -39.40 -22.06
C THR A 588 -6.70 -39.45 -21.30
N LYS A 589 -7.74 -38.85 -21.90
CA LYS A 589 -9.11 -38.99 -21.40
C LYS A 589 -9.47 -40.48 -21.37
N LEU A 590 -10.11 -40.93 -20.30
CA LEU A 590 -10.72 -42.26 -20.30
C LEU A 590 -11.75 -42.30 -21.42
N ASP A 591 -11.60 -43.26 -22.33
CA ASP A 591 -12.67 -43.55 -23.29
C ASP A 591 -13.95 -43.95 -22.53
N GLU A 592 -15.08 -43.78 -23.21
CA GLU A 592 -16.40 -43.99 -22.62
C GLU A 592 -16.56 -45.38 -21.99
N VAL A 593 -15.98 -46.42 -22.61
CA VAL A 593 -16.08 -47.80 -22.14
C VAL A 593 -15.28 -47.97 -20.85
N LYS A 594 -14.04 -47.50 -20.81
CA LYS A 594 -13.20 -47.58 -19.60
C LYS A 594 -13.77 -46.76 -18.44
N LEU A 595 -14.25 -45.55 -18.72
CA LEU A 595 -14.87 -44.70 -17.71
C LEU A 595 -16.12 -45.37 -17.13
N LYS A 596 -16.98 -45.95 -17.98
CA LYS A 596 -18.14 -46.70 -17.52
C LYS A 596 -17.75 -47.90 -16.65
N GLN A 597 -16.76 -48.70 -17.08
CA GLN A 597 -16.26 -49.84 -16.29
C GLN A 597 -15.78 -49.40 -14.90
N MET A 598 -15.11 -48.25 -14.82
CA MET A 598 -14.65 -47.69 -13.55
C MET A 598 -15.82 -47.24 -12.67
N LEU A 599 -16.82 -46.56 -13.25
CA LEU A 599 -18.04 -46.16 -12.54
C LEU A 599 -18.85 -47.37 -12.03
N ASP A 600 -18.97 -48.43 -12.82
CA ASP A 600 -19.61 -49.69 -12.42
C ASP A 600 -18.87 -50.36 -11.26
N ALA A 601 -17.54 -50.39 -11.31
CA ALA A 601 -16.72 -50.94 -10.23
C ALA A 601 -16.89 -50.16 -8.92
N LEU A 602 -16.88 -48.82 -9.00
CA LEU A 602 -17.11 -47.95 -7.84
C LEU A 602 -18.54 -48.07 -7.30
N LYS A 603 -19.54 -48.15 -8.18
CA LYS A 603 -20.93 -48.40 -7.79
C LYS A 603 -21.06 -49.72 -7.03
N THR A 604 -20.48 -50.78 -7.56
CA THR A 604 -20.52 -52.11 -6.91
C THR A 604 -19.83 -52.09 -5.55
N ALA A 605 -18.75 -51.31 -5.43
CA ALA A 605 -17.99 -51.19 -4.19
C ALA A 605 -18.68 -50.32 -3.11
N HIS A 606 -19.43 -49.29 -3.51
CA HIS A 606 -20.08 -48.36 -2.58
C HIS A 606 -21.56 -48.68 -2.30
N PHE A 607 -22.21 -49.41 -3.21
CA PHE A 607 -23.60 -49.82 -3.12
C PHE A 607 -23.74 -51.31 -3.44
N PRO A 608 -23.18 -52.21 -2.60
CA PRO A 608 -23.39 -53.64 -2.80
C PRO A 608 -24.89 -53.90 -2.81
N GLU A 609 -25.38 -54.62 -3.82
CA GLU A 609 -26.75 -55.11 -3.81
C GLU A 609 -26.92 -55.87 -2.50
N SER A 610 -27.92 -55.46 -1.69
CA SER A 610 -28.21 -56.16 -0.44
C SER A 610 -28.33 -57.63 -0.81
N PRO A 611 -27.56 -58.54 -0.17
CA PRO A 611 -27.63 -59.94 -0.51
C PRO A 611 -29.10 -60.30 -0.36
N THR A 612 -29.76 -60.59 -1.50
CA THR A 612 -31.11 -61.07 -1.51
C THR A 612 -31.04 -62.36 -0.72
N THR A 613 -31.40 -62.26 0.56
CA THR A 613 -31.57 -63.40 1.43
C THR A 613 -32.81 -64.05 0.89
N THR A 614 -32.65 -64.85 -0.16
CA THR A 614 -33.54 -65.94 -0.43
C THR A 614 -33.42 -66.81 0.81
N ILE A 615 -34.26 -66.53 1.81
CA ILE A 615 -34.56 -67.45 2.89
C ILE A 615 -35.28 -68.60 2.20
N VAL A 616 -34.50 -69.47 1.56
CA VAL A 616 -34.95 -70.80 1.21
C VAL A 616 -35.11 -71.47 2.55
N GLY A 617 -36.36 -71.67 2.96
CA GLY A 617 -36.72 -72.36 4.18
C GLY A 617 -36.13 -73.76 4.16
N SER A 618 -34.96 -73.94 4.77
CA SER A 618 -34.49 -75.24 5.23
C SER A 618 -35.13 -75.51 6.58
N SER A 619 -36.13 -76.38 6.51
CA SER A 619 -36.70 -77.11 7.63
C SER A 619 -35.68 -77.46 8.71
N ILE A 620 -36.09 -77.22 9.94
CA ILE A 620 -35.47 -77.66 11.19
C ILE A 620 -35.09 -79.14 11.10
N GLY A 621 -33.79 -79.42 11.06
CA GLY A 621 -33.21 -80.73 11.27
C GLY A 621 -32.13 -80.59 12.34
N SER A 622 -32.46 -80.96 13.57
CA SER A 622 -31.59 -80.98 14.73
C SER A 622 -30.31 -81.80 14.48
N GLY A 623 -29.16 -81.14 14.53
CA GLY A 623 -27.85 -81.76 14.48
C GLY A 623 -26.84 -80.92 15.25
N LEU A 624 -26.46 -81.42 16.42
CA LEU A 624 -25.44 -80.86 17.31
C LEU A 624 -24.08 -80.67 16.61
N GLY A 625 -23.43 -79.53 16.89
CA GLY A 625 -21.98 -79.40 16.83
C GLY A 625 -21.46 -78.42 15.78
N GLY A 626 -20.71 -77.41 16.24
CA GLY A 626 -19.81 -76.67 15.36
C GLY A 626 -19.79 -75.17 15.61
N ALA A 627 -18.80 -74.72 16.37
CA ALA A 627 -18.39 -73.33 16.45
C ALA A 627 -18.15 -72.74 15.05
N GLY A 628 -18.60 -71.50 14.82
CA GLY A 628 -18.38 -70.81 13.55
C GLY A 628 -19.02 -69.44 13.45
N LEU A 629 -19.02 -68.65 14.53
CA LEU A 629 -19.29 -67.22 14.43
C LEU A 629 -17.99 -66.50 14.07
N GLY A 630 -18.00 -65.74 12.97
CA GLY A 630 -17.02 -64.67 12.73
C GLY A 630 -16.11 -64.81 11.51
N ALA A 631 -16.60 -65.28 10.36
CA ALA A 631 -15.93 -64.96 9.09
C ALA A 631 -16.35 -63.56 8.63
N LEU A 632 -15.74 -62.53 9.21
CA LEU A 632 -15.57 -61.24 8.56
C LEU A 632 -14.81 -61.51 7.26
N THR A 633 -15.53 -61.61 6.15
CA THR A 633 -14.92 -61.58 4.82
C THR A 633 -14.22 -60.24 4.68
N MET A 634 -12.90 -60.21 4.90
CA MET A 634 -12.05 -59.12 4.46
C MET A 634 -12.24 -58.98 2.95
N TRP A 635 -13.05 -58.00 2.57
CA TRP A 635 -13.27 -57.63 1.19
C TRP A 635 -11.92 -57.17 0.62
N LYS A 636 -11.35 -57.95 -0.31
CA LYS A 636 -10.14 -57.59 -1.09
C LYS A 636 -10.40 -56.42 -2.08
N GLY A 637 -11.35 -55.54 -1.77
CA GLY A 637 -11.78 -54.40 -2.60
C GLY A 637 -10.62 -53.48 -3.02
N PRO A 638 -9.69 -53.09 -2.11
CA PRO A 638 -8.55 -52.25 -2.49
C PRO A 638 -7.61 -52.95 -3.49
N ALA A 639 -7.38 -54.26 -3.33
CA ALA A 639 -6.45 -55.01 -4.18
C ALA A 639 -7.03 -55.33 -5.57
N ILE A 640 -8.36 -55.48 -5.67
CA ILE A 640 -9.04 -55.71 -6.96
C ILE A 640 -9.18 -54.41 -7.73
N LEU A 641 -9.58 -53.30 -7.09
CA LEU A 641 -9.54 -51.99 -7.75
C LEU A 641 -8.11 -51.63 -8.19
N ALA A 642 -7.11 -51.78 -7.31
CA ALA A 642 -5.71 -51.54 -7.69
C ALA A 642 -5.27 -52.40 -8.89
N ARG A 643 -5.65 -53.68 -8.94
CA ARG A 643 -5.34 -54.57 -10.08
C ARG A 643 -6.12 -54.26 -11.35
N LEU A 644 -7.37 -53.80 -11.26
CA LEU A 644 -8.15 -53.36 -12.41
C LEU A 644 -7.55 -52.05 -12.96
N ILE A 645 -7.21 -51.12 -12.07
CA ILE A 645 -6.60 -49.82 -12.38
C ILE A 645 -5.20 -50.00 -13.00
N THR A 646 -4.38 -50.94 -12.51
CA THR A 646 -3.02 -51.17 -13.06
C THR A 646 -3.06 -51.91 -14.40
N ARG A 647 -4.18 -52.53 -14.78
CA ARG A 647 -4.36 -53.26 -16.05
C ARG A 647 -5.10 -52.45 -17.15
N LEU A 648 -5.63 -51.26 -16.85
CA LEU A 648 -6.47 -50.43 -17.74
C LEU A 648 -5.83 -49.10 -18.13
#